data_AF-I6Z5D5-F1
#
_entry.id   AF-I6Z5D5-F1
#
_cell.length_a   1.000
_cell.length_b   1.000
_cell.length_c   1.000
_cell.angle_alpha   90.00
_cell.angle_beta   90.00
_cell.angle_gamma   90.00
#
_symmetry.space_group_name_H-M   'P 1'
#
loop_
_entity.id
_entity.type
_entity.pdbx_description
1 polymer ?
#
loop_
_entity_poly.entity_id
_entity_poly.type
_entity_poly.pdbx_seq_one_letter_code
_entity_poly.pdbx_strand_id
1 'polypeptide(L)'
;MNLLRVDMTRSIFTERTYKINRLTNEKSPYLKQHSNNPVDWHPWCDEAFRIARREDKPVFLSIGYSTCHWCHVMAHESFEDEEVAELLNKNFISIKVDREERPDIDSIYMASCQLITGRGGWPLSIFLTPDGKPFYAGTYFPKYSYYGRIGFVDLLNRIIDLWNKDRNVLLRTSDEITAAINKHFESSAKEAFDDSVVDKAFETLKLNFDPEYGGFGSAPKFPSPHNLLFLLDRNNPQADEMVQKTLTEMRKGGIFDQLGFGFHRYSTDGKWFLPHFEKMIYDQASLIEAYAYAFAKTGDALYADTINEIYEFIKNEMTSHEGAFYSALDADSEGEEGKFYLWTSEEIRSVAGDDYEIAKEIFNFTDEGNHRNESNGNSTGKNILFLRKRPDKLYEKYGRSKYDSIRINLLEARKKRIPPMRDEKILTDWNAMVISSLANAGSIIENDDMVAWAERAYQCLMKHAFVNGELYHYPENNITGFLDDYAYLIKAALDLYRATLNEEYLFNALELNDLLSENFEDKSEGGYFFNKAGANTIRVKDAYDGAVPSGNSIQLSNLIELYFITGNNSYRLSAENSIKTFSSGLNKSSIGYTYFLRGIKKLYSKDTSLLLIAGKKTGREFLSRLRKNTDLYYLHVAEDNVERLIKRAPWIEIYKLDSEKTVYYLCRDFTCGIPTEKQEEILSALTTKK
;
A
#
# COMPACT_ATOMS: atom_id res chain seq x y z
N MET A 1 41.00 44.88 27.33
CA MET A 1 41.25 43.92 28.43
C MET A 1 40.01 43.92 29.30
N ASN A 2 39.22 42.88 29.54
CA ASN A 2 39.12 41.47 29.16
C ASN A 2 37.63 41.14 29.42
N LEU A 3 36.87 40.67 28.42
CA LEU A 3 36.41 39.28 28.29
C LEU A 3 35.86 38.65 29.58
N LEU A 4 34.53 38.56 29.68
CA LEU A 4 33.83 37.53 30.44
C LEU A 4 32.83 36.86 29.49
N ARG A 5 33.31 35.81 28.81
CA ARG A 5 32.49 34.73 28.26
C ARG A 5 32.08 33.85 29.44
N VAL A 6 30.79 33.64 29.63
CA VAL A 6 30.27 32.54 30.44
C VAL A 6 29.80 31.49 29.47
N ASP A 7 30.55 30.40 29.39
CA ASP A 7 30.24 29.21 28.59
C ASP A 7 28.94 28.58 29.10
N MET A 8 27.88 28.67 28.30
CA MET A 8 26.75 27.74 28.32
C MET A 8 27.14 26.49 27.54
N THR A 9 27.82 25.53 28.16
CA THR A 9 27.85 24.14 27.69
C THR A 9 28.23 23.21 28.82
N ARG A 10 27.21 22.58 29.42
CA ARG A 10 27.26 21.21 29.98
C ARG A 10 25.84 20.83 30.39
N SER A 11 25.03 20.55 29.36
CA SER A 11 23.96 19.56 29.54
C SER A 11 24.66 18.23 29.82
N ILE A 12 24.36 17.63 30.96
CA ILE A 12 24.84 16.30 31.33
C ILE A 12 24.02 15.31 30.49
N PHE A 13 24.40 15.14 29.23
CA PHE A 13 24.12 13.89 28.52
C PHE A 13 25.08 12.87 29.11
N THR A 14 24.53 11.91 29.86
CA THR A 14 25.25 10.68 30.14
C THR A 14 25.41 9.96 28.81
N GLU A 15 26.60 10.02 28.23
CA GLU A 15 27.00 9.10 27.15
C GLU A 15 27.00 7.68 27.73
N ARG A 16 25.84 7.02 27.71
CA ARG A 16 25.78 5.57 27.83
C ARG A 16 26.40 5.00 26.56
N THR A 17 27.63 4.52 26.68
CA THR A 17 28.33 3.77 25.62
C THR A 17 27.68 2.41 25.51
N TYR A 18 26.54 2.33 24.83
CA TYR A 18 25.94 1.04 24.52
C TYR A 18 26.86 0.25 23.59
N LYS A 19 27.00 -1.04 23.87
CA LYS A 19 27.73 -1.96 22.99
C LYS A 19 26.94 -2.06 21.69
N ILE A 20 27.51 -1.54 20.61
CA ILE A 20 26.92 -1.63 19.26
C ILE A 20 26.66 -3.10 18.94
N ASN A 21 25.40 -3.44 18.62
CA ASN A 21 25.00 -4.79 18.24
C ASN A 21 25.17 -5.01 16.72
N ARG A 22 24.77 -6.19 16.23
CA ARG A 22 25.03 -6.60 14.84
C ARG A 22 24.27 -5.77 13.80
N LEU A 23 23.20 -5.07 14.20
CA LEU A 23 22.37 -4.27 13.28
C LEU A 23 23.08 -3.02 12.74
N THR A 24 24.23 -2.63 13.29
CA THR A 24 25.02 -1.48 12.79
C THR A 24 25.46 -1.64 11.33
N ASN A 25 25.58 -2.89 10.85
CA ASN A 25 26.00 -3.20 9.49
C ASN A 25 24.83 -3.32 8.49
N GLU A 26 23.58 -3.28 8.99
CA GLU A 26 22.39 -3.35 8.14
C GLU A 26 22.19 -2.06 7.36
N LYS A 27 21.44 -2.12 6.26
CA LYS A 27 21.13 -0.93 5.45
C LYS A 27 19.79 -0.29 5.82
N SER A 28 18.79 -1.10 6.21
CA SER A 28 17.48 -0.68 6.71
C SER A 28 17.61 0.45 7.76
N PRO A 29 16.93 1.58 7.56
CA PRO A 29 16.78 2.61 8.59
C PRO A 29 16.20 2.05 9.89
N TYR A 30 15.16 1.20 9.78
CA TYR A 30 14.54 0.53 10.93
C TYR A 30 15.53 -0.34 11.72
N LEU A 31 16.38 -1.12 11.07
CA LEU A 31 17.34 -1.96 11.80
C LEU A 31 18.45 -1.12 12.44
N LYS A 32 18.97 -0.11 11.73
CA LYS A 32 20.01 0.78 12.23
C LYS A 32 19.59 1.55 13.48
N GLN A 33 18.32 2.00 13.54
CA GLN A 33 17.83 2.76 14.69
C GLN A 33 17.91 1.96 16.00
N HIS A 34 17.94 0.62 15.91
CA HIS A 34 18.05 -0.28 17.06
C HIS A 34 19.47 -0.82 17.32
N SER A 35 20.47 -0.34 16.58
CA SER A 35 21.87 -0.82 16.69
C SER A 35 22.54 -0.49 18.02
N ASN A 36 22.03 0.51 18.73
CA ASN A 36 22.52 0.94 20.05
C ASN A 36 21.67 0.43 21.21
N ASN A 37 20.66 -0.40 20.97
CA ASN A 37 19.87 -1.00 22.03
C ASN A 37 20.73 -2.00 22.84
N PRO A 38 20.54 -2.10 24.17
CA PRO A 38 21.23 -3.08 25.01
C PRO A 38 20.87 -4.54 24.67
N VAL A 39 19.74 -4.79 24.01
CA VAL A 39 19.40 -6.10 23.43
C VAL A 39 20.40 -6.46 22.31
N ASP A 40 20.99 -7.65 22.38
CA ASP A 40 21.95 -8.17 21.41
C ASP A 40 21.25 -8.67 20.15
N TRP A 41 20.77 -7.73 19.35
CA TRP A 41 20.00 -8.02 18.14
C TRP A 41 20.84 -8.69 17.05
N HIS A 42 20.23 -9.68 16.40
CA HIS A 42 20.63 -10.24 15.13
C HIS A 42 19.70 -9.75 14.01
N PRO A 43 20.20 -9.53 12.78
CA PRO A 43 19.33 -9.51 11.61
C PRO A 43 18.80 -10.93 11.33
N TRP A 44 17.78 -11.05 10.47
CA TRP A 44 17.34 -12.36 10.02
C TRP A 44 18.42 -13.05 9.17
N CYS A 45 19.10 -14.03 9.75
CA CYS A 45 20.20 -14.74 9.09
C CYS A 45 20.35 -16.18 9.61
N ASP A 46 20.91 -17.06 8.78
CA ASP A 46 21.15 -18.46 9.12
C ASP A 46 22.04 -18.62 10.36
N GLU A 47 22.96 -17.68 10.58
CA GLU A 47 23.83 -17.66 11.74
C GLU A 47 23.05 -17.55 13.06
N ALA A 48 22.01 -16.70 13.10
CA ALA A 48 21.18 -16.55 14.30
C ALA A 48 20.49 -17.87 14.68
N PHE A 49 19.90 -18.56 13.70
CA PHE A 49 19.26 -19.86 13.93
C PHE A 49 20.27 -20.97 14.23
N ARG A 50 21.47 -20.94 13.65
CA ARG A 50 22.54 -21.88 13.98
C ARG A 50 23.00 -21.70 15.43
N ILE A 51 23.14 -20.46 15.90
CA ILE A 51 23.44 -20.17 17.30
C ILE A 51 22.29 -20.64 18.20
N ALA A 52 21.03 -20.34 17.84
CA ALA A 52 19.85 -20.77 18.60
C ALA A 52 19.84 -22.30 18.81
N ARG A 53 20.13 -23.07 17.77
CA ARG A 53 20.25 -24.54 17.84
C ARG A 53 21.42 -24.98 18.71
N ARG A 54 22.60 -24.37 18.54
CA ARG A 54 23.81 -24.73 19.30
C ARG A 54 23.65 -24.45 20.79
N GLU A 55 23.02 -23.33 21.14
CA GLU A 55 22.84 -22.89 22.52
C GLU A 55 21.53 -23.39 23.14
N ASP A 56 20.71 -24.10 22.38
CA ASP A 56 19.41 -24.65 22.79
C ASP A 56 18.43 -23.59 23.30
N LYS A 57 18.51 -22.36 22.74
CA LYS A 57 17.70 -21.20 23.13
C LYS A 57 16.56 -20.94 22.16
N PRO A 58 15.36 -20.55 22.65
CA PRO A 58 14.29 -20.06 21.79
C PRO A 58 14.71 -18.74 21.13
N VAL A 59 14.03 -18.40 20.04
CA VAL A 59 14.23 -17.14 19.32
C VAL A 59 13.12 -16.17 19.69
N PHE A 60 13.47 -14.93 20.02
CA PHE A 60 12.53 -13.82 20.07
C PHE A 60 12.65 -13.03 18.76
N LEU A 61 11.60 -13.05 17.96
CA LEU A 61 11.52 -12.34 16.68
C LEU A 61 10.65 -11.09 16.86
N SER A 62 11.24 -9.92 16.57
CA SER A 62 10.54 -8.63 16.53
C SER A 62 10.50 -8.11 15.09
N ILE A 63 9.30 -7.92 14.55
CA ILE A 63 9.08 -7.37 13.21
C ILE A 63 8.43 -5.99 13.30
N GLY A 64 8.96 -5.02 12.56
CA GLY A 64 8.43 -3.65 12.46
C GLY A 64 9.02 -2.92 11.25
N TYR A 65 8.91 -1.59 11.24
CA TYR A 65 9.39 -0.70 10.16
C TYR A 65 9.58 0.71 10.72
N SER A 66 10.32 1.56 10.02
CA SER A 66 10.92 2.80 10.55
C SER A 66 9.93 3.85 11.00
N THR A 67 8.75 3.90 10.38
CA THR A 67 7.74 4.96 10.57
C THR A 67 6.61 4.56 11.52
N CYS A 68 6.72 3.37 12.12
CA CYS A 68 5.73 2.77 13.01
C CYS A 68 5.82 3.33 14.45
N HIS A 69 4.86 4.18 14.85
CA HIS A 69 4.78 4.74 16.20
C HIS A 69 4.84 3.67 17.31
N TRP A 70 3.98 2.65 17.26
CA TRP A 70 3.94 1.60 18.30
C TRP A 70 5.24 0.78 18.37
N CYS A 71 5.99 0.72 17.27
CA CYS A 71 7.30 0.06 17.23
C CYS A 71 8.33 0.89 18.01
N HIS A 72 8.29 2.22 17.89
CA HIS A 72 9.11 3.15 18.68
C HIS A 72 8.73 3.10 20.16
N VAL A 73 7.43 3.13 20.49
CA VAL A 73 6.95 3.03 21.88
C VAL A 73 7.46 1.74 22.54
N MET A 74 7.29 0.59 21.88
CA MET A 74 7.78 -0.68 22.44
C MET A 74 9.31 -0.70 22.57
N ALA A 75 10.02 -0.09 21.63
CA ALA A 75 11.48 -0.01 21.68
C ALA A 75 11.96 0.82 22.87
N HIS A 76 11.41 2.02 23.06
CA HIS A 76 11.76 2.90 24.17
C HIS A 76 11.38 2.30 25.53
N GLU A 77 10.19 1.72 25.65
CA GLU A 77 9.73 1.18 26.94
C GLU A 77 10.40 -0.14 27.32
N SER A 78 10.75 -0.97 26.34
CA SER A 78 11.22 -2.34 26.59
C SER A 78 12.61 -2.62 26.03
N PHE A 79 12.89 -2.34 24.76
CA PHE A 79 14.15 -2.78 24.13
C PHE A 79 15.37 -1.89 24.45
N GLU A 80 15.15 -0.69 24.98
CA GLU A 80 16.19 0.21 25.49
C GLU A 80 16.46 0.03 26.99
N ASP A 81 15.64 -0.78 27.67
CA ASP A 81 15.73 -1.01 29.09
C ASP A 81 16.66 -2.19 29.42
N GLU A 82 17.57 -1.98 30.37
CA GLU A 82 18.60 -2.97 30.74
C GLU A 82 17.99 -4.24 31.38
N GLU A 83 16.89 -4.14 32.14
CA GLU A 83 16.25 -5.30 32.78
C GLU A 83 15.71 -6.25 31.71
N VAL A 84 15.03 -5.70 30.71
CA VAL A 84 14.48 -6.48 29.59
C VAL A 84 15.61 -7.03 28.72
N ALA A 85 16.65 -6.24 28.46
CA ALA A 85 17.79 -6.67 27.68
C ALA A 85 18.57 -7.82 28.34
N GLU A 86 18.79 -7.77 29.65
CA GLU A 86 19.42 -8.87 30.40
C GLU A 86 18.61 -10.17 30.28
N LEU A 87 17.28 -10.09 30.41
CA LEU A 87 16.39 -11.25 30.25
C LEU A 87 16.46 -11.84 28.85
N LEU A 88 16.41 -10.99 27.81
CA LEU A 88 16.50 -11.41 26.42
C LEU A 88 17.87 -12.02 26.11
N ASN A 89 18.95 -11.28 26.35
CA ASN A 89 20.31 -11.68 25.99
C ASN A 89 20.75 -12.98 26.66
N LYS A 90 20.29 -13.23 27.88
CA LYS A 90 20.62 -14.45 28.62
C LYS A 90 19.89 -15.67 28.07
N ASN A 91 18.61 -15.53 27.69
CA ASN A 91 17.71 -16.66 27.50
C ASN A 91 17.22 -16.86 26.06
N PHE A 92 17.37 -15.88 25.18
CA PHE A 92 16.85 -15.90 23.81
C PHE A 92 17.95 -15.53 22.82
N ILE A 93 17.76 -15.96 21.56
CA ILE A 93 18.40 -15.30 20.41
C ILE A 93 17.40 -14.28 19.86
N SER A 94 17.72 -13.00 19.98
CA SER A 94 16.82 -11.91 19.58
C SER A 94 17.08 -11.52 18.12
N ILE A 95 16.07 -11.64 17.26
CA ILE A 95 16.13 -11.30 15.84
C ILE A 95 15.20 -10.11 15.57
N LYS A 96 15.70 -9.12 14.82
CA LYS A 96 14.91 -7.96 14.38
C LYS A 96 14.78 -7.95 12.86
N VAL A 97 13.58 -7.66 12.37
CA VAL A 97 13.24 -7.68 10.93
C VAL A 97 12.49 -6.41 10.54
N ASP A 98 12.94 -5.78 9.47
CA ASP A 98 12.19 -4.76 8.76
C ASP A 98 11.20 -5.45 7.81
N ARG A 99 9.89 -5.28 8.05
CA ARG A 99 8.85 -5.89 7.21
C ARG A 99 8.86 -5.35 5.77
N GLU A 100 9.36 -4.14 5.57
CA GLU A 100 9.43 -3.51 4.26
C GLU A 100 10.56 -4.07 3.43
N GLU A 101 11.62 -4.60 4.06
CA GLU A 101 12.66 -5.33 3.36
C GLU A 101 12.32 -6.82 3.21
N ARG A 102 11.63 -7.40 4.19
CA ARG A 102 11.32 -8.83 4.28
C ARG A 102 9.83 -9.11 4.45
N PRO A 103 8.99 -8.73 3.47
CA PRO A 103 7.55 -9.03 3.51
C PRO A 103 7.27 -10.54 3.49
N ASP A 104 8.22 -11.35 3.01
CA ASP A 104 8.16 -12.81 3.00
C ASP A 104 8.18 -13.43 4.40
N ILE A 105 8.92 -12.80 5.32
CA ILE A 105 8.96 -13.20 6.72
C ILE A 105 7.73 -12.65 7.44
N ASP A 106 7.42 -11.37 7.22
CA ASP A 106 6.32 -10.67 7.85
C ASP A 106 4.98 -11.37 7.61
N SER A 107 4.68 -11.75 6.37
CA SER A 107 3.41 -12.43 6.01
C SER A 107 3.18 -13.74 6.78
N ILE A 108 4.20 -14.60 6.88
CA ILE A 108 4.12 -15.89 7.59
C ILE A 108 3.86 -15.67 9.08
N TYR A 109 4.60 -14.76 9.70
CA TYR A 109 4.51 -14.54 11.14
C TYR A 109 3.31 -13.67 11.54
N MET A 110 2.85 -12.78 10.65
CA MET A 110 1.58 -12.08 10.81
C MET A 110 0.40 -13.06 10.80
N ALA A 111 0.37 -13.99 9.83
CA ALA A 111 -0.62 -15.06 9.80
C ALA A 111 -0.58 -15.91 11.08
N SER A 112 0.62 -16.21 11.58
CA SER A 112 0.81 -16.91 12.87
C SER A 112 0.15 -16.14 14.02
N CYS A 113 0.38 -14.83 14.12
CA CYS A 113 -0.21 -13.99 15.16
C CYS A 113 -1.73 -13.90 15.06
N GLN A 114 -2.27 -13.80 13.86
CA GLN A 114 -3.71 -13.79 13.62
C GLN A 114 -4.35 -15.11 14.01
N LEU A 115 -3.71 -16.25 13.73
CA LEU A 115 -4.20 -17.57 14.15
C LEU A 115 -4.18 -17.74 15.68
N ILE A 116 -3.16 -17.20 16.35
CA ILE A 116 -2.99 -17.32 17.80
C ILE A 116 -3.91 -16.36 18.57
N THR A 117 -4.05 -15.12 18.10
CA THR A 117 -4.69 -14.03 18.86
C THR A 117 -6.02 -13.55 18.26
N GLY A 118 -6.35 -13.97 17.04
CA GLY A 118 -7.48 -13.47 16.26
C GLY A 118 -7.26 -12.06 15.67
N ARG A 119 -6.10 -11.44 15.92
CA ARG A 119 -5.75 -10.09 15.46
C ARG A 119 -4.29 -10.03 15.00
N GLY A 120 -3.93 -8.97 14.31
CA GLY A 120 -2.57 -8.71 13.85
C GLY A 120 -2.26 -7.22 13.86
N GLY A 121 -0.98 -6.90 13.70
CA GLY A 121 -0.48 -5.53 13.68
C GLY A 121 0.99 -5.46 14.07
N TRP A 122 1.57 -4.27 13.92
CA TRP A 122 2.95 -4.01 14.30
C TRP A 122 3.00 -3.09 15.54
N PRO A 123 4.00 -3.22 16.42
CA PRO A 123 5.12 -4.17 16.36
C PRO A 123 4.64 -5.61 16.53
N LEU A 124 5.27 -6.54 15.82
CA LEU A 124 4.96 -7.95 15.90
C LEU A 124 6.01 -8.66 16.77
N SER A 125 5.55 -9.34 17.82
CA SER A 125 6.37 -10.00 18.83
C SER A 125 6.11 -11.50 18.80
N ILE A 126 7.06 -12.28 18.29
CA ILE A 126 6.91 -13.71 18.04
C ILE A 126 7.99 -14.48 18.81
N PHE A 127 7.60 -15.60 19.40
CA PHE A 127 8.53 -16.54 20.03
C PHE A 127 8.58 -17.84 19.23
N LEU A 128 9.79 -18.21 18.82
CA LEU A 128 10.05 -19.35 17.95
C LEU A 128 10.92 -20.40 18.63
N THR A 129 10.78 -21.63 18.19
CA THR A 129 11.79 -22.68 18.42
C THR A 129 13.11 -22.32 17.73
N PRO A 130 14.24 -22.97 18.09
CA PRO A 130 15.52 -22.85 17.38
C PRO A 130 15.45 -23.13 15.87
N ASP A 131 14.41 -23.84 15.43
CA ASP A 131 14.16 -24.18 14.03
C ASP A 131 13.21 -23.18 13.33
N GLY A 132 12.86 -22.08 14.00
CA GLY A 132 12.05 -21.00 13.43
C GLY A 132 10.54 -21.24 13.44
N LYS A 133 10.05 -22.28 14.12
CA LYS A 133 8.61 -22.54 14.23
C LYS A 133 7.98 -21.70 15.35
N PRO A 134 6.87 -20.97 15.11
CA PRO A 134 6.24 -20.14 16.13
C PRO A 134 5.52 -20.97 17.18
N PHE A 135 5.59 -20.56 18.46
CA PHE A 135 4.80 -21.16 19.55
C PHE A 135 4.05 -20.13 20.40
N TYR A 136 4.37 -18.84 20.27
CA TYR A 136 3.62 -17.75 20.88
C TYR A 136 3.76 -16.48 20.04
N ALA A 137 2.74 -15.64 20.05
CA ALA A 137 2.72 -14.39 19.28
C ALA A 137 1.85 -13.34 19.97
N GLY A 138 2.17 -12.07 19.73
CA GLY A 138 1.33 -10.93 20.00
C GLY A 138 1.86 -9.69 19.29
N THR A 139 1.23 -8.55 19.53
CA THR A 139 1.66 -7.28 18.95
C THR A 139 2.51 -6.49 19.96
N TYR A 140 1.97 -5.37 20.45
CA TYR A 140 2.56 -4.57 21.51
C TYR A 140 2.35 -5.23 22.88
N PHE A 141 3.42 -5.30 23.67
CA PHE A 141 3.38 -5.65 25.08
C PHE A 141 3.98 -4.52 25.91
N PRO A 142 3.28 -4.00 26.93
CA PRO A 142 3.86 -3.00 27.83
C PRO A 142 4.96 -3.63 28.69
N LYS A 143 5.90 -2.84 29.18
CA LYS A 143 7.02 -3.36 30.01
C LYS A 143 6.52 -4.19 31.20
N TYR A 144 5.60 -3.62 32.00
CA TYR A 144 5.05 -4.23 33.19
C TYR A 144 3.55 -4.53 33.05
N SER A 145 3.08 -5.58 33.73
CA SER A 145 1.67 -5.95 33.71
C SER A 145 0.79 -4.86 34.31
N TYR A 146 -0.30 -4.52 33.63
CA TYR A 146 -1.32 -3.61 34.15
C TYR A 146 -2.71 -3.98 33.62
N TYR A 147 -3.75 -3.74 34.42
CA TYR A 147 -5.17 -3.92 34.05
C TYR A 147 -5.48 -5.19 33.21
N GLY A 148 -5.02 -6.36 33.68
CA GLY A 148 -5.30 -7.64 33.02
C GLY A 148 -4.52 -7.89 31.72
N ARG A 149 -3.61 -7.00 31.33
CA ARG A 149 -2.63 -7.20 30.25
C ARG A 149 -1.32 -7.68 30.85
N ILE A 150 -0.78 -8.75 30.26
CA ILE A 150 0.53 -9.27 30.65
C ILE A 150 1.62 -8.32 30.17
N GLY A 151 2.55 -7.98 31.06
CA GLY A 151 3.75 -7.22 30.76
C GLY A 151 4.81 -8.09 30.09
N PHE A 152 5.69 -7.46 29.32
CA PHE A 152 6.74 -8.13 28.58
C PHE A 152 7.70 -8.89 29.51
N VAL A 153 8.06 -8.30 30.66
CA VAL A 153 8.90 -8.96 31.67
C VAL A 153 8.26 -10.25 32.20
N ASP A 154 6.97 -10.21 32.54
CA ASP A 154 6.24 -11.37 33.05
C ASP A 154 6.08 -12.46 31.98
N LEU A 155 5.85 -12.04 30.73
CA LEU A 155 5.76 -12.94 29.58
C LEU A 155 7.09 -13.67 29.33
N LEU A 156 8.21 -12.94 29.32
CA LEU A 156 9.54 -13.52 29.13
C LEU A 156 9.84 -14.57 30.20
N ASN A 157 9.62 -14.23 31.48
CA ASN A 157 9.85 -15.17 32.58
C ASN A 157 8.99 -16.43 32.46
N ARG A 158 7.72 -16.29 32.06
CA ARG A 158 6.82 -17.45 31.85
C ARG A 158 7.31 -18.34 30.71
N ILE A 159 7.78 -17.77 29.61
CA ILE A 159 8.33 -18.53 28.48
C ILE A 159 9.63 -19.23 28.87
N ILE A 160 10.52 -18.55 29.60
CA ILE A 160 11.77 -19.13 30.13
C ILE A 160 11.46 -20.35 31.02
N ASP A 161 10.49 -20.21 31.93
CA ASP A 161 10.08 -21.30 32.82
C ASP A 161 9.54 -22.49 32.04
N LEU A 162 8.66 -22.25 31.06
CA LEU A 162 8.11 -23.31 30.21
C LEU A 162 9.20 -23.97 29.35
N TRP A 163 10.14 -23.21 28.79
CA TRP A 163 11.23 -23.76 27.99
C TRP A 163 12.14 -24.69 28.80
N ASN A 164 12.44 -24.32 30.04
CA ASN A 164 13.33 -25.09 30.91
C ASN A 164 12.64 -26.28 31.60
N LYS A 165 11.37 -26.14 31.97
CA LYS A 165 10.66 -27.13 32.81
C LYS A 165 9.67 -28.00 32.02
N ASP A 166 9.07 -27.48 30.96
CA ASP A 166 8.00 -28.16 30.22
C ASP A 166 8.00 -27.85 28.71
N ARG A 167 9.17 -28.02 28.08
CA ARG A 167 9.41 -27.68 26.68
C ARG A 167 8.45 -28.37 25.70
N ASN A 168 8.03 -29.59 26.03
CA ASN A 168 7.18 -30.40 25.17
C ASN A 168 5.83 -29.72 24.90
N VAL A 169 5.31 -28.93 25.84
CA VAL A 169 4.09 -28.13 25.62
C VAL A 169 4.31 -27.10 24.53
N LEU A 170 5.43 -26.37 24.56
CA LEU A 170 5.75 -25.36 23.56
C LEU A 170 5.99 -25.98 22.17
N LEU A 171 6.70 -27.10 22.10
CA LEU A 171 6.93 -27.82 20.84
C LEU A 171 5.63 -28.33 20.22
N ARG A 172 4.73 -28.91 21.02
CA ARG A 172 3.42 -29.36 20.54
C ARG A 172 2.59 -28.19 20.01
N THR A 173 2.51 -27.10 20.76
CA THR A 173 1.84 -25.86 20.31
C THR A 173 2.47 -25.35 19.02
N SER A 174 3.80 -25.46 18.88
CA SER A 174 4.49 -25.05 17.68
C SER A 174 4.13 -25.87 16.44
N ASP A 175 4.05 -27.19 16.59
CA ASP A 175 3.64 -28.09 15.51
C ASP A 175 2.16 -27.87 15.12
N GLU A 176 1.28 -27.63 16.10
CA GLU A 176 -0.14 -27.29 15.87
C GLU A 176 -0.29 -25.97 15.08
N ILE A 177 0.43 -24.92 15.48
CA ILE A 177 0.42 -23.63 14.78
C ILE A 177 1.01 -23.77 13.38
N THR A 178 2.13 -24.47 13.22
CA THR A 178 2.77 -24.69 11.91
C THR A 178 1.83 -25.44 10.98
N ALA A 179 1.14 -26.48 11.46
CA ALA A 179 0.14 -27.20 10.68
C ALA A 179 -1.05 -26.31 10.31
N ALA A 180 -1.50 -25.43 11.21
CA ALA A 180 -2.57 -24.48 10.92
C ALA A 180 -2.17 -23.42 9.88
N ILE A 181 -0.92 -22.92 9.92
CA ILE A 181 -0.36 -22.00 8.92
C ILE A 181 -0.27 -22.68 7.56
N ASN A 182 0.30 -23.89 7.51
CA ASN A 182 0.37 -24.66 6.27
C ASN A 182 -1.03 -24.88 5.71
N LYS A 183 -2.01 -25.25 6.54
CA LYS A 183 -3.42 -25.39 6.13
C LYS A 183 -4.08 -24.07 5.70
N HIS A 184 -3.66 -22.95 6.27
CA HIS A 184 -4.16 -21.61 5.93
C HIS A 184 -3.73 -21.21 4.51
N PHE A 185 -2.48 -21.48 4.16
CA PHE A 185 -1.91 -21.20 2.84
C PHE A 185 -2.07 -22.34 1.83
N GLU A 186 -2.31 -23.57 2.30
CA GLU A 186 -2.75 -24.69 1.46
C GLU A 186 -4.17 -24.40 0.99
N SER A 187 -4.24 -23.83 -0.21
CA SER A 187 -5.46 -23.71 -1.00
C SER A 187 -6.08 -25.10 -1.18
N SER A 188 -7.08 -25.46 -0.37
CA SER A 188 -7.86 -26.66 -0.62
C SER A 188 -8.79 -26.41 -1.81
N ALA A 189 -8.25 -26.52 -3.02
CA ALA A 189 -8.96 -26.39 -4.27
C ALA A 189 -9.94 -27.57 -4.46
N LYS A 190 -11.17 -27.47 -3.92
CA LYS A 190 -12.27 -28.41 -4.23
C LYS A 190 -13.68 -27.80 -4.28
N GLU A 191 -13.85 -26.53 -3.91
CA GLU A 191 -15.17 -25.87 -4.00
C GLU A 191 -15.28 -25.12 -5.32
N ALA A 192 -16.41 -25.30 -6.00
CA ALA A 192 -16.75 -24.51 -7.18
C ALA A 192 -16.88 -23.03 -6.78
N PHE A 193 -16.47 -22.14 -7.67
CA PHE A 193 -16.75 -20.71 -7.51
C PHE A 193 -18.25 -20.50 -7.50
N ASP A 194 -18.73 -19.76 -6.48
CA ASP A 194 -20.12 -19.38 -6.33
C ASP A 194 -20.29 -17.94 -6.82
N ASP A 195 -20.98 -17.74 -7.94
CA ASP A 195 -21.21 -16.41 -8.53
C ASP A 195 -21.85 -15.42 -7.54
N SER A 196 -22.56 -15.92 -6.51
CA SER A 196 -23.15 -15.07 -5.46
C SER A 196 -22.11 -14.44 -4.51
N VAL A 197 -20.84 -14.84 -4.57
CA VAL A 197 -19.76 -14.27 -3.73
C VAL A 197 -19.60 -12.77 -3.98
N VAL A 198 -19.75 -12.31 -5.21
CA VAL A 198 -19.70 -10.88 -5.56
C VAL A 198 -20.84 -10.13 -4.87
N ASP A 199 -22.05 -10.69 -4.86
CA ASP A 199 -23.20 -10.07 -4.20
C ASP A 199 -23.08 -10.13 -2.66
N LYS A 200 -22.54 -11.23 -2.11
CA LYS A 200 -22.25 -11.36 -0.67
C LYS A 200 -21.23 -10.33 -0.20
N ALA A 201 -20.19 -10.06 -0.99
CA ALA A 201 -19.22 -9.00 -0.68
C ALA A 201 -19.87 -7.63 -0.61
N PHE A 202 -20.73 -7.31 -1.59
CA PHE A 202 -21.49 -6.07 -1.60
C PHE A 202 -22.41 -5.92 -0.38
N GLU A 203 -23.20 -6.94 -0.05
CA GLU A 203 -24.10 -6.89 1.12
C GLU A 203 -23.31 -6.77 2.43
N THR A 204 -22.14 -7.43 2.53
CA THR A 204 -21.28 -7.31 3.71
C THR A 204 -20.69 -5.90 3.84
N LEU A 205 -20.22 -5.30 2.75
CA LEU A 205 -19.73 -3.91 2.76
C LEU A 205 -20.84 -2.93 3.13
N LYS A 206 -22.04 -3.13 2.58
CA LYS A 206 -23.21 -2.32 2.88
C LYS A 206 -23.62 -2.38 4.36
N LEU A 207 -23.56 -3.57 4.97
CA LEU A 207 -23.84 -3.72 6.41
C LEU A 207 -22.79 -3.05 7.31
N ASN A 208 -21.53 -3.01 6.85
CA ASN A 208 -20.43 -2.40 7.59
C ASN A 208 -20.24 -0.90 7.29
N PHE A 209 -20.98 -0.34 6.33
CA PHE A 209 -20.83 1.04 5.90
C PHE A 209 -21.32 2.02 6.99
N ASP A 210 -20.54 3.06 7.25
CA ASP A 210 -20.94 4.16 8.14
C ASP A 210 -21.64 5.26 7.33
N PRO A 211 -22.97 5.45 7.49
CA PRO A 211 -23.71 6.46 6.73
C PRO A 211 -23.43 7.90 7.18
N GLU A 212 -22.91 8.12 8.39
CA GLU A 212 -22.65 9.46 8.94
C GLU A 212 -21.31 10.00 8.44
N TYR A 213 -20.25 9.20 8.54
CA TYR A 213 -18.87 9.60 8.24
C TYR A 213 -18.27 8.89 7.02
N GLY A 214 -18.98 7.96 6.39
CA GLY A 214 -18.40 7.10 5.35
C GLY A 214 -17.35 6.14 5.89
N GLY A 215 -16.81 5.31 5.00
CA GLY A 215 -15.93 4.20 5.36
C GLY A 215 -16.67 2.96 5.84
N PHE A 216 -15.90 1.99 6.31
CA PHE A 216 -16.40 0.70 6.74
C PHE A 216 -15.88 0.36 8.13
N GLY A 217 -16.75 -0.20 8.97
CA GLY A 217 -16.42 -0.59 10.34
C GLY A 217 -16.34 0.59 11.31
N SER A 218 -15.87 0.27 12.52
CA SER A 218 -15.67 1.22 13.62
C SER A 218 -14.24 1.77 13.65
N ALA A 219 -13.91 2.53 14.70
CA ALA A 219 -12.54 2.91 15.01
C ALA A 219 -11.63 1.68 15.34
N PRO A 220 -10.34 1.68 14.94
CA PRO A 220 -9.72 2.60 13.99
C PRO A 220 -10.22 2.37 12.55
N LYS A 221 -10.30 3.43 11.74
CA LYS A 221 -10.76 3.38 10.34
C LYS A 221 -9.60 3.48 9.35
N PHE A 222 -9.54 2.53 8.43
CA PHE A 222 -8.60 2.50 7.31
C PHE A 222 -9.30 2.90 6.00
N PRO A 223 -8.62 3.62 5.07
CA PRO A 223 -9.22 4.02 3.79
C PRO A 223 -9.66 2.85 2.90
N SER A 224 -8.96 1.72 2.95
CA SER A 224 -9.21 0.49 2.17
C SER A 224 -9.70 0.72 0.72
N PRO A 225 -8.91 1.39 -0.16
CA PRO A 225 -9.38 1.83 -1.47
C PRO A 225 -9.86 0.70 -2.39
N HIS A 226 -9.33 -0.52 -2.22
CA HIS A 226 -9.77 -1.71 -2.96
C HIS A 226 -11.27 -2.01 -2.77
N ASN A 227 -11.83 -1.74 -1.58
CA ASN A 227 -13.28 -1.87 -1.34
C ASN A 227 -14.08 -0.83 -2.11
N LEU A 228 -13.57 0.41 -2.21
CA LEU A 228 -14.22 1.48 -2.95
C LEU A 228 -14.22 1.20 -4.46
N LEU A 229 -13.08 0.71 -4.96
CA LEU A 229 -12.92 0.30 -6.34
C LEU A 229 -13.86 -0.85 -6.72
N PHE A 230 -14.01 -1.84 -5.85
CA PHE A 230 -15.00 -2.92 -6.02
C PHE A 230 -16.43 -2.38 -6.07
N LEU A 231 -16.80 -1.45 -5.18
CA LEU A 231 -18.13 -0.82 -5.18
C LEU A 231 -18.40 -0.02 -6.45
N LEU A 232 -17.41 0.72 -6.97
CA LEU A 232 -17.54 1.47 -8.23
C LEU A 232 -17.83 0.56 -9.42
N ASP A 233 -17.30 -0.66 -9.42
CA ASP A 233 -17.57 -1.65 -10.45
C ASP A 233 -19.00 -2.23 -10.36
N ARG A 234 -19.76 -2.03 -9.27
CA ARG A 234 -21.10 -2.64 -9.11
C ARG A 234 -22.19 -2.04 -9.99
N ASN A 235 -21.95 -0.87 -10.61
CA ASN A 235 -22.98 -0.15 -11.38
C ASN A 235 -24.31 0.01 -10.60
N ASN A 236 -24.18 0.26 -9.29
CA ASN A 236 -25.29 0.33 -8.35
C ASN A 236 -25.30 1.71 -7.66
N PRO A 237 -26.41 2.48 -7.68
CA PRO A 237 -26.46 3.81 -7.10
C PRO A 237 -26.12 3.88 -5.60
N GLN A 238 -26.49 2.86 -4.83
CA GLN A 238 -26.16 2.78 -3.40
C GLN A 238 -24.65 2.53 -3.21
N ALA A 239 -24.04 1.70 -4.05
CA ALA A 239 -22.58 1.52 -4.07
C ALA A 239 -21.85 2.84 -4.38
N ASP A 240 -22.35 3.58 -5.37
CA ASP A 240 -21.78 4.86 -5.78
C ASP A 240 -21.92 5.92 -4.67
N GLU A 241 -23.03 5.94 -3.94
CA GLU A 241 -23.24 6.82 -2.78
C GLU A 241 -22.24 6.50 -1.65
N MET A 242 -22.04 5.22 -1.33
CA MET A 242 -21.09 4.80 -0.31
C MET A 242 -19.66 5.27 -0.63
N VAL A 243 -19.26 5.15 -1.89
CA VAL A 243 -17.93 5.60 -2.35
C VAL A 243 -17.81 7.11 -2.27
N GLN A 244 -18.78 7.85 -2.82
CA GLN A 244 -18.73 9.32 -2.83
C GLN A 244 -18.73 9.91 -1.42
N LYS A 245 -19.54 9.34 -0.51
CA LYS A 245 -19.57 9.72 0.90
C LYS A 245 -18.21 9.48 1.55
N THR A 246 -17.64 8.29 1.38
CA THR A 246 -16.34 7.93 1.97
C THR A 246 -15.22 8.84 1.48
N LEU A 247 -15.06 9.00 0.17
CA LEU A 247 -14.02 9.86 -0.43
C LEU A 247 -14.19 11.33 -0.03
N THR A 248 -15.43 11.83 0.05
CA THR A 248 -15.69 13.22 0.45
C THR A 248 -15.36 13.45 1.93
N GLU A 249 -15.77 12.54 2.82
CA GLU A 249 -15.50 12.69 4.26
C GLU A 249 -14.01 12.51 4.58
N MET A 250 -13.30 11.59 3.92
CA MET A 250 -11.83 11.47 4.07
C MET A 250 -11.11 12.75 3.63
N ARG A 251 -11.47 13.34 2.47
CA ARG A 251 -10.85 14.59 1.99
C ARG A 251 -11.08 15.77 2.94
N LYS A 252 -12.22 15.79 3.63
CA LYS A 252 -12.57 16.80 4.63
C LYS A 252 -11.92 16.55 6.00
N GLY A 253 -11.64 15.30 6.32
CA GLY A 253 -11.14 14.88 7.62
C GLY A 253 -9.71 15.35 7.92
N GLY A 254 -9.29 15.16 9.17
CA GLY A 254 -7.90 15.35 9.59
C GLY A 254 -6.97 14.24 9.08
N ILE A 255 -7.52 13.13 8.56
CA ILE A 255 -6.75 12.13 7.82
C ILE A 255 -6.09 12.69 6.55
N PHE A 256 -6.66 13.75 5.95
CA PHE A 256 -6.03 14.47 4.85
C PHE A 256 -5.31 15.71 5.40
N ASP A 257 -4.01 15.83 5.11
CA ASP A 257 -3.24 17.00 5.51
C ASP A 257 -3.69 18.23 4.71
N GLN A 258 -4.52 19.06 5.35
CA GLN A 258 -5.14 20.22 4.70
C GLN A 258 -4.14 21.30 4.24
N LEU A 259 -2.88 21.24 4.70
CA LEU A 259 -1.85 22.22 4.35
C LEU A 259 -0.87 21.68 3.32
N GLY A 260 -0.24 20.54 3.60
CA GLY A 260 0.81 19.94 2.77
C GLY A 260 0.33 18.78 1.90
N PHE A 261 -0.96 18.49 1.92
CA PHE A 261 -1.61 17.42 1.16
C PHE A 261 -1.08 16.02 1.48
N GLY A 262 -1.66 15.03 0.80
CA GLY A 262 -1.44 13.62 1.09
C GLY A 262 -2.23 13.14 2.30
N PHE A 263 -2.55 11.85 2.28
CA PHE A 263 -3.30 11.18 3.33
C PHE A 263 -2.36 10.59 4.38
N HIS A 264 -2.74 10.73 5.64
CA HIS A 264 -2.25 9.89 6.71
C HIS A 264 -2.81 8.47 6.57
N ARG A 265 -2.09 7.47 7.10
CA ARG A 265 -2.37 6.06 6.84
C ARG A 265 -3.76 5.62 7.28
N TYR A 266 -4.18 6.03 8.48
CA TYR A 266 -5.49 5.68 9.01
C TYR A 266 -5.95 6.69 10.06
N SER A 267 -7.22 6.61 10.45
CA SER A 267 -7.82 7.42 11.51
C SER A 267 -8.00 6.55 12.76
N THR A 268 -7.50 7.00 13.90
CA THR A 268 -7.70 6.28 15.17
C THR A 268 -9.15 6.40 15.67
N ASP A 269 -9.88 7.43 15.21
CA ASP A 269 -11.32 7.56 15.40
C ASP A 269 -12.16 7.12 14.18
N GLY A 270 -13.48 7.03 14.38
CA GLY A 270 -14.45 6.67 13.35
C GLY A 270 -14.91 7.83 12.45
N LYS A 271 -14.36 9.03 12.59
CA LYS A 271 -14.84 10.26 11.93
C LYS A 271 -13.87 10.81 10.89
N TRP A 272 -12.74 10.12 10.66
CA TRP A 272 -11.63 10.59 9.85
C TRP A 272 -10.95 11.85 10.42
N PHE A 273 -11.14 12.13 11.71
CA PHE A 273 -10.66 13.37 12.33
C PHE A 273 -9.26 13.21 12.92
N LEU A 274 -9.02 12.20 13.75
CA LEU A 274 -7.74 11.96 14.42
C LEU A 274 -6.88 10.99 13.59
N PRO A 275 -5.87 11.47 12.83
CA PRO A 275 -4.98 10.60 12.08
C PRO A 275 -3.99 9.88 13.01
N HIS A 276 -3.59 8.69 12.61
CA HIS A 276 -2.26 8.19 12.92
C HIS A 276 -1.30 8.82 11.90
N PHE A 277 -0.41 9.72 12.33
CA PHE A 277 0.19 10.77 11.47
C PHE A 277 1.19 10.28 10.41
N GLU A 278 1.47 8.99 10.38
CA GLU A 278 2.26 8.32 9.33
C GLU A 278 1.68 8.55 7.94
N LYS A 279 2.53 8.72 6.92
CA LYS A 279 2.12 8.73 5.51
C LYS A 279 2.91 7.71 4.71
N MET A 280 2.20 6.73 4.13
CA MET A 280 2.80 5.70 3.28
C MET A 280 2.57 6.03 1.81
N ILE A 281 3.56 5.74 0.96
CA ILE A 281 3.46 6.03 -0.47
C ILE A 281 2.39 5.16 -1.16
N TYR A 282 2.22 3.91 -0.73
CA TYR A 282 1.22 2.99 -1.28
C TYR A 282 -0.22 3.42 -0.96
N ASP A 283 -0.45 4.11 0.16
CA ASP A 283 -1.76 4.66 0.51
C ASP A 283 -2.11 5.79 -0.44
N GLN A 284 -1.14 6.65 -0.77
CA GLN A 284 -1.31 7.72 -1.75
C GLN A 284 -1.66 7.13 -3.12
N ALA A 285 -0.92 6.12 -3.57
CA ALA A 285 -1.13 5.48 -4.86
C ALA A 285 -2.53 4.85 -4.97
N SER A 286 -2.94 4.10 -3.94
CA SER A 286 -4.23 3.43 -3.90
C SER A 286 -5.40 4.41 -3.83
N LEU A 287 -5.24 5.53 -3.11
CA LEU A 287 -6.25 6.58 -3.04
C LEU A 287 -6.35 7.36 -4.35
N ILE A 288 -5.24 7.69 -5.01
CA ILE A 288 -5.26 8.27 -6.37
C ILE A 288 -6.09 7.40 -7.32
N GLU A 289 -5.91 6.07 -7.28
CA GLU A 289 -6.70 5.16 -8.12
C GLU A 289 -8.20 5.25 -7.79
N ALA A 290 -8.60 5.19 -6.51
CA ALA A 290 -10.00 5.29 -6.12
C ALA A 290 -10.65 6.64 -6.48
N TYR A 291 -9.95 7.75 -6.25
CA TYR A 291 -10.43 9.08 -6.66
C TYR A 291 -10.53 9.21 -8.19
N ALA A 292 -9.60 8.63 -8.95
CA ALA A 292 -9.63 8.69 -10.41
C ALA A 292 -10.84 7.94 -10.98
N TYR A 293 -11.14 6.74 -10.45
CA TYR A 293 -12.32 5.98 -10.88
C TYR A 293 -13.62 6.67 -10.44
N ALA A 294 -13.66 7.29 -9.26
CA ALA A 294 -14.80 8.09 -8.84
C ALA A 294 -15.00 9.30 -9.76
N PHE A 295 -13.93 10.01 -10.12
CA PHE A 295 -13.99 11.13 -11.09
C PHE A 295 -14.46 10.66 -12.47
N ALA A 296 -13.93 9.56 -12.99
CA ALA A 296 -14.34 9.00 -14.27
C ALA A 296 -15.85 8.71 -14.31
N LYS A 297 -16.42 8.28 -13.18
CA LYS A 297 -17.84 7.93 -13.05
C LYS A 297 -18.75 9.13 -12.82
N THR A 298 -18.34 10.11 -12.02
CA THR A 298 -19.23 11.22 -11.59
C THR A 298 -18.94 12.56 -12.29
N GLY A 299 -17.71 12.78 -12.74
CA GLY A 299 -17.22 14.08 -13.20
C GLY A 299 -17.08 15.14 -12.08
N ASP A 300 -17.16 14.77 -10.80
CA ASP A 300 -17.06 15.71 -9.68
C ASP A 300 -15.61 16.23 -9.53
N ALA A 301 -15.42 17.53 -9.77
CA ALA A 301 -14.12 18.19 -9.72
C ALA A 301 -13.38 18.04 -8.38
N LEU A 302 -14.08 17.77 -7.26
CA LEU A 302 -13.44 17.48 -5.97
C LEU A 302 -12.42 16.34 -6.10
N TYR A 303 -12.76 15.31 -6.87
CA TYR A 303 -11.91 14.13 -7.01
C TYR A 303 -10.66 14.42 -7.87
N ALA A 304 -10.81 15.17 -8.97
CA ALA A 304 -9.68 15.63 -9.77
C ALA A 304 -8.75 16.58 -8.98
N ASP A 305 -9.32 17.51 -8.22
CA ASP A 305 -8.56 18.40 -7.34
C ASP A 305 -7.78 17.59 -6.29
N THR A 306 -8.43 16.62 -5.64
CA THR A 306 -7.78 15.77 -4.64
C THR A 306 -6.64 14.96 -5.24
N ILE A 307 -6.78 14.41 -6.46
CA ILE A 307 -5.69 13.71 -7.16
C ILE A 307 -4.48 14.63 -7.38
N ASN A 308 -4.73 15.86 -7.86
CA ASN A 308 -3.66 16.84 -8.09
C ASN A 308 -2.95 17.22 -6.79
N GLU A 309 -3.70 17.36 -5.69
CA GLU A 309 -3.14 17.66 -4.36
C GLU A 309 -2.26 16.50 -3.83
N ILE A 310 -2.70 15.25 -3.99
CA ILE A 310 -1.86 14.08 -3.63
C ILE A 310 -0.61 14.02 -4.53
N TYR A 311 -0.76 14.28 -5.83
CA TYR A 311 0.38 14.32 -6.76
C TYR A 311 1.39 15.41 -6.39
N GLU A 312 0.93 16.59 -5.98
CA GLU A 312 1.79 17.66 -5.46
C GLU A 312 2.57 17.20 -4.22
N PHE A 313 1.92 16.52 -3.28
CA PHE A 313 2.59 15.92 -2.12
C PHE A 313 3.67 14.91 -2.54
N ILE A 314 3.34 13.96 -3.43
CA ILE A 314 4.29 12.94 -3.90
C ILE A 314 5.51 13.61 -4.56
N LYS A 315 5.27 14.60 -5.44
CA LYS A 315 6.32 15.31 -6.17
C LYS A 315 7.25 16.08 -5.24
N ASN A 316 6.72 16.73 -4.21
CA ASN A 316 7.48 17.61 -3.34
C ASN A 316 8.18 16.88 -2.18
N GLU A 317 7.54 15.88 -1.59
CA GLU A 317 8.00 15.26 -0.34
C GLU A 317 8.56 13.84 -0.53
N MET A 318 8.02 13.10 -1.51
CA MET A 318 8.27 11.67 -1.66
C MET A 318 9.15 11.31 -2.87
N THR A 319 9.52 12.26 -3.72
CA THR A 319 10.33 11.96 -4.91
C THR A 319 11.83 12.03 -4.58
N SER A 320 12.54 10.97 -4.93
CA SER A 320 13.99 10.88 -4.85
C SER A 320 14.69 11.77 -5.89
N HIS A 321 15.98 12.02 -5.67
CA HIS A 321 16.80 12.77 -6.64
C HIS A 321 16.96 12.05 -7.99
N GLU A 322 16.76 10.72 -8.01
CA GLU A 322 16.81 9.89 -9.22
C GLU A 322 15.49 9.86 -9.99
N GLY A 323 14.38 10.25 -9.35
CA GLY A 323 13.04 10.30 -9.96
C GLY A 323 12.11 9.15 -9.58
N ALA A 324 12.58 8.18 -8.81
CA ALA A 324 11.75 7.19 -8.10
C ALA A 324 11.16 7.78 -6.81
N PHE A 325 10.37 7.01 -6.07
CA PHE A 325 9.65 7.43 -4.87
C PHE A 325 10.16 6.72 -3.60
N TYR A 326 10.28 7.51 -2.54
CA TYR A 326 10.55 7.09 -1.18
C TYR A 326 9.32 6.42 -0.55
N SER A 327 9.53 5.62 0.49
CA SER A 327 8.54 4.67 0.99
C SER A 327 7.54 5.30 1.97
N ALA A 328 8.01 6.14 2.91
CA ALA A 328 7.14 6.68 3.97
C ALA A 328 7.65 7.96 4.65
N LEU A 329 6.75 8.62 5.39
CA LEU A 329 7.05 9.64 6.40
C LEU A 329 6.60 9.15 7.78
N ASP A 330 7.47 9.31 8.78
CA ASP A 330 7.22 8.94 10.17
C ASP A 330 6.00 9.66 10.76
N ALA A 331 5.27 8.96 11.65
CA ALA A 331 4.23 9.57 12.46
C ALA A 331 4.82 10.55 13.49
N ASP A 332 6.05 10.28 13.94
CA ASP A 332 6.72 11.02 15.00
C ASP A 332 7.64 12.10 14.45
N SER A 333 7.65 13.25 15.13
CA SER A 333 8.71 14.25 15.00
C SER A 333 9.17 14.66 16.39
N GLU A 334 10.49 14.65 16.60
CA GLU A 334 11.11 14.88 17.91
C GLU A 334 10.57 13.93 19.01
N GLY A 335 10.26 12.68 18.65
CA GLY A 335 9.74 11.66 19.58
C GLY A 335 8.29 11.85 20.03
N GLU A 336 7.54 12.74 19.37
CA GLU A 336 6.11 12.95 19.62
C GLU A 336 5.30 12.75 18.33
N GLU A 337 4.31 11.87 18.38
CA GLU A 337 3.38 11.64 17.26
C GLU A 337 2.64 12.94 16.89
N GLY A 338 2.62 13.26 15.60
CA GLY A 338 1.83 14.37 15.06
C GLY A 338 2.35 15.78 15.40
N LYS A 339 3.44 15.91 16.18
CA LYS A 339 3.98 17.22 16.62
C LYS A 339 4.21 18.19 15.47
N PHE A 340 4.69 17.69 14.33
CA PHE A 340 4.91 18.48 13.12
C PHE A 340 3.61 19.09 12.55
N TYR A 341 2.49 18.36 12.64
CA TYR A 341 1.21 18.68 12.00
C TYR A 341 0.26 19.49 12.89
N LEU A 342 0.38 19.38 14.21
CA LEU A 342 -0.52 20.00 15.19
C LEU A 342 -0.25 21.50 15.38
N TRP A 343 -1.30 22.28 15.68
CA TRP A 343 -1.22 23.73 15.82
C TRP A 343 -1.92 24.27 17.06
N THR A 344 -1.30 25.20 17.77
CA THR A 344 -2.01 26.06 18.72
C THR A 344 -2.74 27.17 17.97
N SER A 345 -3.83 27.68 18.57
CA SER A 345 -4.55 28.84 18.03
C SER A 345 -3.65 30.07 17.90
N GLU A 346 -2.74 30.28 18.85
CA GLU A 346 -1.81 31.42 18.84
C GLU A 346 -0.79 31.34 17.69
N GLU A 347 -0.25 30.15 17.40
CA GLU A 347 0.60 29.97 16.22
C GLU A 347 -0.14 30.33 14.94
N ILE A 348 -1.39 29.88 14.77
CA ILE A 348 -2.19 30.23 13.60
C ILE A 348 -2.48 31.74 13.55
N ARG A 349 -2.79 32.37 14.68
CA ARG A 349 -3.00 33.83 14.77
C ARG A 349 -1.76 34.61 14.33
N SER A 350 -0.58 34.18 14.77
CA SER A 350 0.68 34.83 14.40
C SER A 350 1.00 34.75 12.91
N VAL A 351 0.54 33.69 12.23
CA VAL A 351 0.80 33.46 10.80
C VAL A 351 -0.30 34.07 9.92
N ALA A 352 -1.56 33.88 10.28
CA ALA A 352 -2.72 34.32 9.49
C ALA A 352 -3.01 35.82 9.64
N GLY A 353 -2.64 36.44 10.75
CA GLY A 353 -2.89 37.86 11.00
C GLY A 353 -4.37 38.22 10.85
N ASP A 354 -4.67 39.17 9.96
CA ASP A 354 -6.04 39.62 9.66
C ASP A 354 -6.94 38.50 9.12
N ASP A 355 -6.35 37.43 8.55
CA ASP A 355 -7.09 36.28 8.03
C ASP A 355 -7.40 35.21 9.08
N TYR A 356 -7.08 35.45 10.36
CA TYR A 356 -7.26 34.47 11.44
C TYR A 356 -8.70 33.92 11.53
N GLU A 357 -9.71 34.79 11.51
CA GLU A 357 -11.11 34.34 11.61
C GLU A 357 -11.56 33.54 10.38
N ILE A 358 -11.03 33.87 9.20
CA ILE A 358 -11.27 33.10 7.97
C ILE A 358 -10.60 31.74 8.08
N ALA A 359 -9.34 31.69 8.52
CA ALA A 359 -8.61 30.45 8.75
C ALA A 359 -9.34 29.55 9.75
N LYS A 360 -9.89 30.13 10.82
CA LYS A 360 -10.66 29.43 11.86
C LYS A 360 -11.92 28.77 11.29
N GLU A 361 -12.65 29.45 10.42
CA GLU A 361 -13.82 28.85 9.76
C GLU A 361 -13.44 27.77 8.73
N ILE A 362 -12.37 28.00 7.95
CA ILE A 362 -11.89 27.06 6.93
C ILE A 362 -11.41 25.75 7.56
N PHE A 363 -10.45 25.83 8.48
CA PHE A 363 -9.74 24.68 9.05
C PHE A 363 -10.30 24.21 10.39
N ASN A 364 -11.43 24.80 10.81
CA ASN A 364 -12.27 24.36 11.91
C ASN A 364 -11.51 24.04 13.22
N PHE A 365 -10.58 24.92 13.60
CA PHE A 365 -9.83 24.83 14.85
C PHE A 365 -10.48 25.68 15.97
N THR A 366 -10.12 25.42 17.22
CA THR A 366 -10.64 26.14 18.40
C THR A 366 -9.50 26.82 19.17
N ASP A 367 -9.85 27.81 20.00
CA ASP A 367 -8.86 28.54 20.80
C ASP A 367 -8.29 27.62 21.91
N GLU A 368 -9.09 26.70 22.43
CA GLU A 368 -8.70 25.72 23.48
C GLU A 368 -8.01 24.46 22.93
N GLY A 369 -7.94 24.30 21.61
CA GLY A 369 -7.50 23.06 20.95
C GLY A 369 -8.61 22.03 20.76
N ASN A 370 -8.56 21.31 19.65
CA ASN A 370 -9.48 20.22 19.31
C ASN A 370 -8.84 18.82 19.41
N HIS A 371 -7.53 18.73 19.66
CA HIS A 371 -6.79 17.47 19.82
C HIS A 371 -6.71 17.04 21.28
N ARG A 372 -7.04 15.77 21.55
CA ARG A 372 -7.03 15.15 22.88
C ARG A 372 -6.05 14.00 22.91
N ASN A 373 -5.35 13.83 24.04
CA ASN A 373 -4.45 12.70 24.25
C ASN A 373 -5.26 11.39 24.28
N GLU A 374 -4.87 10.39 23.49
CA GLU A 374 -5.61 9.13 23.38
C GLU A 374 -5.63 8.31 24.67
N SER A 375 -4.59 8.42 25.49
CA SER A 375 -4.44 7.61 26.71
C SER A 375 -5.32 8.11 27.86
N ASN A 376 -5.53 9.44 27.98
CA ASN A 376 -6.22 10.03 29.13
C ASN A 376 -7.35 11.02 28.76
N GLY A 377 -7.56 11.32 27.48
CA GLY A 377 -8.61 12.21 26.99
C GLY A 377 -8.41 13.70 27.28
N ASN A 378 -7.28 14.08 27.92
CA ASN A 378 -7.00 15.46 28.27
C ASN A 378 -6.76 16.32 27.02
N SER A 379 -7.17 17.59 27.10
CA SER A 379 -6.86 18.54 26.03
C SER A 379 -5.35 18.71 25.93
N THR A 380 -4.85 18.70 24.70
CA THR A 380 -3.44 19.00 24.41
C THR A 380 -3.20 20.50 24.18
N GLY A 381 -4.26 21.31 24.09
CA GLY A 381 -4.17 22.71 23.65
C GLY A 381 -3.83 22.90 22.17
N LYS A 382 -3.66 21.80 21.43
CA LYS A 382 -3.32 21.79 20.00
C LYS A 382 -4.55 21.44 19.16
N ASN A 383 -4.46 21.73 17.86
CA ASN A 383 -5.49 21.52 16.87
C ASN A 383 -5.00 20.66 15.72
N ILE A 384 -5.87 19.77 15.27
CA ILE A 384 -5.86 19.14 13.96
C ILE A 384 -6.71 20.00 13.04
N LEU A 385 -6.16 20.34 11.89
CA LEU A 385 -6.85 21.13 10.88
C LEU A 385 -7.71 20.22 10.00
N PHE A 386 -8.99 20.54 9.86
CA PHE A 386 -9.93 19.76 9.04
C PHE A 386 -11.06 20.66 8.51
N LEU A 387 -11.81 20.18 7.52
CA LEU A 387 -12.88 20.94 6.88
C LEU A 387 -14.26 20.46 7.32
N ARG A 388 -15.16 21.39 7.65
CA ARG A 388 -16.59 21.05 7.85
C ARG A 388 -17.38 21.01 6.55
N LYS A 389 -16.97 21.82 5.58
CA LYS A 389 -17.60 21.94 4.26
C LYS A 389 -16.66 21.40 3.20
N ARG A 390 -17.22 20.99 2.07
CA ARG A 390 -16.40 20.63 0.90
C ARG A 390 -15.57 21.84 0.44
N PRO A 391 -14.35 21.61 -0.10
CA PRO A 391 -13.50 22.68 -0.60
C PRO A 391 -14.19 23.64 -1.59
N ASP A 392 -15.01 23.13 -2.51
CA ASP A 392 -15.75 23.97 -3.48
C ASP A 392 -16.64 25.03 -2.80
N LYS A 393 -17.27 24.68 -1.67
CA LYS A 393 -18.09 25.61 -0.89
C LYS A 393 -17.30 26.64 -0.11
N LEU A 394 -16.05 26.33 0.22
CA LEU A 394 -15.12 27.29 0.83
C LEU A 394 -14.60 28.25 -0.24
N TYR A 395 -14.31 27.75 -1.44
CA TYR A 395 -13.90 28.57 -2.58
C TYR A 395 -15.02 29.52 -3.02
N GLU A 396 -16.27 29.07 -3.07
CA GLU A 396 -17.43 29.92 -3.35
C GLU A 396 -17.57 31.07 -2.33
N LYS A 397 -17.29 30.81 -1.05
CA LYS A 397 -17.46 31.80 0.02
C LYS A 397 -16.31 32.81 0.11
N TYR A 398 -15.06 32.35 0.02
CA TYR A 398 -13.88 33.20 0.27
C TYR A 398 -13.05 33.51 -0.97
N GLY A 399 -13.28 32.80 -2.07
CA GLY A 399 -12.41 32.78 -3.24
C GLY A 399 -11.26 31.79 -3.07
N ARG A 400 -10.96 31.01 -4.12
CA ARG A 400 -9.85 30.05 -4.13
C ARG A 400 -8.50 30.71 -3.79
N SER A 401 -8.20 31.87 -4.36
CA SER A 401 -6.94 32.59 -4.10
C SER A 401 -6.75 32.94 -2.61
N LYS A 402 -7.84 33.25 -1.89
CA LYS A 402 -7.79 33.56 -0.46
C LYS A 402 -7.55 32.31 0.37
N TYR A 403 -8.25 31.21 0.06
CA TYR A 403 -8.03 29.90 0.67
C TYR A 403 -6.57 29.47 0.50
N ASP A 404 -6.06 29.52 -0.74
CA ASP A 404 -4.70 29.09 -1.07
C ASP A 404 -3.65 29.97 -0.37
N SER A 405 -3.85 31.29 -0.31
CA SER A 405 -2.94 32.19 0.41
C SER A 405 -2.82 31.83 1.88
N ILE A 406 -3.94 31.56 2.57
CA ILE A 406 -3.93 31.19 3.99
C ILE A 406 -3.25 29.83 4.16
N ARG A 407 -3.61 28.83 3.34
CA ARG A 407 -3.02 27.49 3.36
C ARG A 407 -1.50 27.55 3.18
N ILE A 408 -1.03 28.28 2.16
CA ILE A 408 0.40 28.42 1.84
C ILE A 408 1.14 29.12 2.97
N ASN A 409 0.60 30.20 3.54
CA ASN A 409 1.24 30.89 4.67
C ASN A 409 1.43 29.96 5.88
N LEU A 410 0.41 29.16 6.22
CA LEU A 410 0.50 28.15 7.28
C LEU A 410 1.48 27.03 6.93
N LEU A 411 1.49 26.56 5.68
CA LEU A 411 2.44 25.55 5.22
C LEU A 411 3.89 26.03 5.32
N GLU A 412 4.18 27.26 4.88
CA GLU A 412 5.52 27.84 4.95
C GLU A 412 5.98 28.09 6.39
N ALA A 413 5.06 28.41 7.30
CA ALA A 413 5.36 28.44 8.72
C ALA A 413 5.66 27.03 9.27
N ARG A 414 4.89 26.00 8.86
CA ARG A 414 5.12 24.60 9.27
C ARG A 414 6.46 24.06 8.80
N LYS A 415 6.90 24.39 7.58
CA LYS A 415 8.19 23.96 7.00
C LYS A 415 9.41 24.40 7.81
N LYS A 416 9.27 25.34 8.75
CA LYS A 416 10.35 25.77 9.67
C LYS A 416 10.50 24.86 10.89
N ARG A 417 9.55 23.95 11.13
CA ARG A 417 9.61 22.93 12.19
C ARG A 417 10.52 21.79 11.78
N ILE A 418 10.92 20.95 12.74
CA ILE A 418 11.64 19.71 12.45
C ILE A 418 10.67 18.74 11.76
N PRO A 419 10.93 18.33 10.51
CA PRO A 419 10.04 17.41 9.80
C PRO A 419 10.12 16.00 10.39
N PRO A 420 9.07 15.17 10.22
CA PRO A 420 9.17 13.75 10.51
C PRO A 420 10.28 13.11 9.66
N MET A 421 10.86 12.02 10.17
CA MET A 421 11.86 11.28 9.41
C MET A 421 11.22 10.72 8.13
N ARG A 422 11.95 10.80 7.02
CA ARG A 422 11.56 10.17 5.76
C ARG A 422 12.28 8.85 5.61
N ASP A 423 11.54 7.80 5.32
CA ASP A 423 12.10 6.52 4.91
C ASP A 423 12.37 6.55 3.41
N GLU A 424 13.65 6.60 3.05
CA GLU A 424 14.12 6.81 1.69
C GLU A 424 14.31 5.52 0.90
N LYS A 425 13.80 4.37 1.39
CA LYS A 425 13.81 3.13 0.62
C LYS A 425 13.03 3.29 -0.69
N ILE A 426 13.61 2.79 -1.78
CA ILE A 426 12.96 2.69 -3.09
C ILE A 426 12.58 1.22 -3.29
N LEU A 427 11.33 0.88 -2.95
CA LEU A 427 10.77 -0.47 -3.07
C LEU A 427 10.04 -0.62 -4.40
N THR A 428 10.28 -1.72 -5.11
CA THR A 428 9.81 -1.91 -6.49
C THR A 428 8.30 -1.98 -6.60
N ASP A 429 7.63 -2.81 -5.81
CA ASP A 429 6.19 -2.90 -5.71
C ASP A 429 5.52 -1.53 -5.44
N TRP A 430 5.98 -0.79 -4.43
CA TRP A 430 5.37 0.48 -4.03
C TRP A 430 5.60 1.58 -5.06
N ASN A 431 6.78 1.61 -5.69
CA ASN A 431 7.04 2.51 -6.80
C ASN A 431 6.15 2.19 -8.00
N ALA A 432 5.99 0.91 -8.33
CA ALA A 432 5.13 0.47 -9.42
C ALA A 432 3.65 0.83 -9.16
N MET A 433 3.17 0.77 -7.91
CA MET A 433 1.84 1.27 -7.54
C MET A 433 1.66 2.76 -7.87
N VAL A 434 2.65 3.60 -7.53
CA VAL A 434 2.60 5.05 -7.83
C VAL A 434 2.65 5.28 -9.34
N ILE A 435 3.54 4.61 -10.05
CA ILE A 435 3.64 4.73 -11.52
C ILE A 435 2.30 4.39 -12.18
N SER A 436 1.71 3.26 -11.79
CA SER A 436 0.41 2.81 -12.27
C SER A 436 -0.69 3.84 -11.97
N SER A 437 -0.76 4.35 -10.74
CA SER A 437 -1.79 5.30 -10.33
C SER A 437 -1.65 6.65 -11.04
N LEU A 438 -0.44 7.18 -11.19
CA LEU A 438 -0.16 8.43 -11.91
C LEU A 438 -0.44 8.32 -13.41
N ALA A 439 -0.03 7.20 -14.05
CA ALA A 439 -0.30 6.96 -15.45
C ALA A 439 -1.82 6.91 -15.73
N ASN A 440 -2.56 6.17 -14.91
CA ASN A 440 -3.99 5.99 -15.09
C ASN A 440 -4.77 7.27 -14.70
N ALA A 441 -4.52 7.84 -13.53
CA ALA A 441 -5.21 9.04 -13.07
C ALA A 441 -4.89 10.25 -13.94
N GLY A 442 -3.62 10.45 -14.31
CA GLY A 442 -3.19 11.53 -15.21
C GLY A 442 -3.90 11.45 -16.55
N SER A 443 -4.09 10.25 -17.10
CA SER A 443 -4.87 10.08 -18.32
C SER A 443 -6.37 10.36 -18.12
N ILE A 444 -6.96 10.02 -16.98
CA ILE A 444 -8.39 10.22 -16.69
C ILE A 444 -8.74 11.69 -16.45
N ILE A 445 -7.86 12.45 -15.78
CA ILE A 445 -8.07 13.87 -15.46
C ILE A 445 -7.38 14.82 -16.45
N GLU A 446 -6.80 14.28 -17.53
CA GLU A 446 -6.12 15.05 -18.58
C GLU A 446 -4.92 15.87 -18.06
N ASN A 447 -4.14 15.29 -17.14
CA ASN A 447 -2.90 15.85 -16.62
C ASN A 447 -1.67 15.17 -17.26
N ASP A 448 -1.16 15.79 -18.32
CA ASP A 448 -0.01 15.28 -19.09
C ASP A 448 1.31 15.26 -18.29
N ASP A 449 1.50 16.19 -17.33
CA ASP A 449 2.71 16.20 -16.47
C ASP A 449 2.74 14.95 -15.59
N MET A 450 1.57 14.53 -15.07
CA MET A 450 1.44 13.34 -14.25
C MET A 450 1.80 12.07 -15.02
N VAL A 451 1.34 11.94 -16.27
CA VAL A 451 1.70 10.81 -17.15
C VAL A 451 3.20 10.83 -17.46
N ALA A 452 3.75 11.99 -17.81
CA ALA A 452 5.18 12.13 -18.08
C ALA A 452 6.05 11.84 -16.84
N TRP A 453 5.56 12.15 -15.64
CA TRP A 453 6.23 11.80 -14.38
C TRP A 453 6.24 10.29 -14.14
N ALA A 454 5.12 9.62 -14.41
CA ALA A 454 5.02 8.16 -14.35
C ALA A 454 6.02 7.47 -15.31
N GLU A 455 6.16 7.97 -16.55
CA GLU A 455 7.13 7.45 -17.51
C GLU A 455 8.58 7.59 -17.01
N ARG A 456 8.94 8.75 -16.45
CA ARG A 456 10.28 8.97 -15.88
C ARG A 456 10.56 8.06 -14.69
N ALA A 457 9.60 7.94 -13.78
CA ALA A 457 9.72 7.08 -12.61
C ALA A 457 9.85 5.60 -13.01
N TYR A 458 9.11 5.14 -14.02
CA TYR A 458 9.24 3.78 -14.55
C TYR A 458 10.62 3.51 -15.15
N GLN A 459 11.14 4.43 -15.96
CA GLN A 459 12.49 4.31 -16.52
C GLN A 459 13.56 4.28 -15.43
N CYS A 460 13.42 5.13 -14.40
CA CYS A 460 14.29 5.13 -13.23
C CYS A 460 14.24 3.78 -12.50
N LEU A 461 13.04 3.29 -12.20
CA LEU A 461 12.84 2.04 -11.49
C LEU A 461 13.38 0.84 -12.26
N MET A 462 13.11 0.73 -13.56
CA MET A 462 13.64 -0.35 -14.40
C MET A 462 15.17 -0.35 -14.42
N LYS A 463 15.81 0.82 -14.49
CA LYS A 463 17.26 0.94 -14.46
C LYS A 463 17.86 0.54 -13.11
N HIS A 464 17.16 0.85 -12.02
CA HIS A 464 17.63 0.63 -10.65
C HIS A 464 17.38 -0.80 -10.17
N ALA A 465 16.18 -1.32 -10.41
CA ALA A 465 15.70 -2.56 -9.83
C ALA A 465 15.80 -3.79 -10.74
N PHE A 466 15.90 -3.61 -12.07
CA PHE A 466 16.02 -4.73 -13.01
C PHE A 466 17.46 -4.87 -13.52
N VAL A 467 18.23 -5.75 -12.88
CA VAL A 467 19.68 -5.89 -13.10
C VAL A 467 19.99 -7.31 -13.57
N ASN A 468 20.69 -7.43 -14.71
CA ASN A 468 21.10 -8.72 -15.29
C ASN A 468 19.96 -9.74 -15.49
N GLY A 469 18.75 -9.27 -15.80
CA GLY A 469 17.57 -10.12 -16.00
C GLY A 469 16.87 -10.53 -14.71
N GLU A 470 17.25 -9.98 -13.56
CA GLU A 470 16.62 -10.22 -12.27
C GLU A 470 16.04 -8.92 -11.71
N LEU A 471 14.79 -8.99 -11.25
CA LEU A 471 14.14 -7.90 -10.52
C LEU A 471 14.48 -8.00 -9.03
N TYR A 472 14.78 -6.86 -8.43
CA TYR A 472 15.03 -6.70 -7.00
C TYR A 472 13.87 -5.97 -6.34
N HIS A 473 13.47 -6.42 -5.16
CA HIS A 473 12.53 -5.71 -4.30
C HIS A 473 13.17 -4.45 -3.73
N TYR A 474 14.37 -4.62 -3.16
CA TYR A 474 15.20 -3.55 -2.61
C TYR A 474 16.67 -3.76 -3.04
N PRO A 475 17.11 -3.16 -4.16
CA PRO A 475 18.43 -3.37 -4.75
C PRO A 475 19.59 -3.04 -3.80
N GLU A 476 19.43 -2.00 -2.98
CA GLU A 476 20.46 -1.50 -2.08
C GLU A 476 20.84 -2.57 -1.04
N ASN A 477 19.92 -3.43 -0.63
CA ASN A 477 20.19 -4.54 0.28
C ASN A 477 20.23 -5.91 -0.44
N ASN A 478 20.33 -5.93 -1.78
CA ASN A 478 20.34 -7.13 -2.61
C ASN A 478 19.16 -8.07 -2.36
N ILE A 479 17.97 -7.52 -2.09
CA ILE A 479 16.77 -8.32 -1.84
C ILE A 479 16.08 -8.56 -3.19
N THR A 480 16.05 -9.81 -3.62
CA THR A 480 15.40 -10.23 -4.87
C THR A 480 13.89 -10.01 -4.81
N GLY A 481 13.28 -9.73 -5.97
CA GLY A 481 11.86 -9.43 -6.09
C GLY A 481 10.95 -10.59 -5.65
N PHE A 482 9.83 -10.22 -5.04
CA PHE A 482 8.70 -11.08 -4.69
C PHE A 482 7.61 -11.00 -5.75
N LEU A 483 6.55 -11.81 -5.62
CA LEU A 483 5.40 -11.79 -6.52
C LEU A 483 4.85 -10.36 -6.73
N ASP A 484 4.73 -9.60 -5.65
CA ASP A 484 4.13 -8.27 -5.66
C ASP A 484 4.93 -7.30 -6.53
N ASP A 485 6.27 -7.35 -6.48
CA ASP A 485 7.15 -6.51 -7.30
C ASP A 485 6.88 -6.72 -8.79
N TYR A 486 6.81 -7.98 -9.23
CA TYR A 486 6.53 -8.28 -10.63
C TYR A 486 5.09 -7.94 -10.99
N ALA A 487 4.10 -8.33 -10.16
CA ALA A 487 2.69 -8.13 -10.46
C ALA A 487 2.34 -6.63 -10.59
N TYR A 488 2.83 -5.79 -9.67
CA TYR A 488 2.62 -4.34 -9.74
C TYR A 488 3.41 -3.70 -10.87
N LEU A 489 4.64 -4.15 -11.17
CA LEU A 489 5.42 -3.60 -12.28
C LEU A 489 4.81 -3.93 -13.64
N ILE A 490 4.23 -5.12 -13.80
CA ILE A 490 3.42 -5.49 -14.98
C ILE A 490 2.21 -4.56 -15.08
N LYS A 491 1.46 -4.35 -13.99
CA LYS A 491 0.33 -3.42 -13.97
C LYS A 491 0.74 -2.00 -14.37
N ALA A 492 1.86 -1.51 -13.83
CA ALA A 492 2.40 -0.19 -14.16
C ALA A 492 2.76 -0.06 -15.63
N ALA A 493 3.39 -1.08 -16.21
CA ALA A 493 3.72 -1.12 -17.63
C ALA A 493 2.44 -1.16 -18.51
N LEU A 494 1.44 -1.97 -18.15
CA LEU A 494 0.15 -1.98 -18.84
C LEU A 494 -0.56 -0.63 -18.74
N ASP A 495 -0.60 0.00 -17.57
CA ASP A 495 -1.24 1.31 -17.39
C ASP A 495 -0.51 2.42 -18.17
N LEU A 496 0.82 2.40 -18.24
CA LEU A 496 1.63 3.31 -19.06
C LEU A 496 1.41 3.10 -20.55
N TYR A 497 1.46 1.84 -21.02
CA TYR A 497 1.12 1.48 -22.40
C TYR A 497 -0.22 2.09 -22.78
N ARG A 498 -1.18 1.93 -21.90
CA ARG A 498 -2.57 2.25 -22.15
C ARG A 498 -2.83 3.77 -22.03
N ALA A 499 -1.94 4.53 -21.38
CA ALA A 499 -1.96 5.99 -21.29
C ALA A 499 -1.23 6.68 -22.47
N THR A 500 -0.28 5.98 -23.09
CA THR A 500 0.65 6.55 -24.08
C THR A 500 0.57 5.91 -25.47
N LEU A 501 -0.04 4.74 -25.57
CA LEU A 501 0.08 3.78 -26.67
C LEU A 501 1.55 3.50 -27.06
N ASN A 502 2.49 3.57 -26.11
CA ASN A 502 3.87 3.16 -26.35
C ASN A 502 4.00 1.65 -26.13
N GLU A 503 4.09 0.91 -27.24
CA GLU A 503 4.12 -0.56 -27.27
C GLU A 503 5.30 -1.17 -26.51
N GLU A 504 6.41 -0.43 -26.27
CA GLU A 504 7.51 -0.93 -25.44
C GLU A 504 7.05 -1.27 -24.02
N TYR A 505 6.12 -0.50 -23.44
CA TYR A 505 5.57 -0.86 -22.13
C TYR A 505 4.73 -2.14 -22.18
N LEU A 506 4.00 -2.38 -23.28
CA LEU A 506 3.27 -3.64 -23.47
C LEU A 506 4.23 -4.83 -23.59
N PHE A 507 5.32 -4.67 -24.33
CA PHE A 507 6.32 -5.73 -24.45
C PHE A 507 7.04 -6.00 -23.13
N ASN A 508 7.39 -4.97 -22.37
CA ASN A 508 7.93 -5.12 -21.01
C ASN A 508 6.95 -5.89 -20.11
N ALA A 509 5.65 -5.56 -20.15
CA ALA A 509 4.64 -6.26 -19.37
C ALA A 509 4.58 -7.76 -19.71
N LEU A 510 4.65 -8.11 -21.00
CA LEU A 510 4.67 -9.50 -21.47
C LEU A 510 5.95 -10.24 -21.03
N GLU A 511 7.12 -9.60 -21.15
CA GLU A 511 8.41 -10.18 -20.74
C GLU A 511 8.49 -10.37 -19.21
N LEU A 512 8.05 -9.39 -18.43
CA LEU A 512 7.95 -9.50 -16.98
C LEU A 512 6.95 -10.58 -16.54
N ASN A 513 5.83 -10.72 -17.26
CA ASN A 513 4.88 -11.80 -16.99
C ASN A 513 5.48 -13.18 -17.25
N ASP A 514 6.27 -13.34 -18.31
CA ASP A 514 6.95 -14.62 -18.59
C ASP A 514 7.89 -15.00 -17.42
N LEU A 515 8.67 -14.03 -16.91
CA LEU A 515 9.52 -14.21 -15.74
C LEU A 515 8.71 -14.49 -14.46
N LEU A 516 7.59 -13.80 -14.27
CA LEU A 516 6.70 -14.03 -13.12
C LEU A 516 6.16 -15.47 -13.15
N SER A 517 5.62 -15.91 -14.29
CA SER A 517 5.10 -17.26 -14.47
C SER A 517 6.16 -18.34 -14.27
N GLU A 518 7.39 -18.10 -14.70
CA GLU A 518 8.50 -19.04 -14.47
C GLU A 518 8.85 -19.20 -12.98
N ASN A 519 8.89 -18.08 -12.25
CA ASN A 519 9.45 -18.04 -10.90
C ASN A 519 8.42 -18.30 -9.78
N PHE A 520 7.15 -17.94 -10.01
CA PHE A 520 6.14 -17.86 -8.95
C PHE A 520 4.89 -18.71 -9.22
N GLU A 521 4.57 -19.06 -10.46
CA GLU A 521 3.34 -19.81 -10.76
C GLU A 521 3.38 -21.23 -10.17
N ASP A 522 2.31 -21.62 -9.48
CA ASP A 522 2.05 -22.99 -9.08
C ASP A 522 1.31 -23.71 -10.21
N LYS A 523 2.07 -24.32 -11.13
CA LYS A 523 1.48 -25.05 -12.28
C LYS A 523 0.66 -26.28 -11.88
N SER A 524 0.81 -26.77 -10.64
CA SER A 524 0.06 -27.92 -10.14
C SER A 524 -1.29 -27.54 -9.54
N GLU A 525 -1.31 -26.56 -8.64
CA GLU A 525 -2.50 -26.23 -7.84
C GLU A 525 -3.10 -24.86 -8.20
N GLY A 526 -2.49 -24.13 -9.13
CA GLY A 526 -2.89 -22.76 -9.52
C GLY A 526 -2.49 -21.70 -8.50
N GLY A 527 -2.64 -20.44 -8.91
CA GLY A 527 -2.16 -19.29 -8.13
C GLY A 527 -0.64 -19.11 -8.20
N TYR A 528 -0.16 -18.11 -7.49
CA TYR A 528 1.24 -17.73 -7.48
C TYR A 528 1.78 -17.69 -6.04
N PHE A 529 2.95 -18.27 -5.83
CA PHE A 529 3.69 -18.17 -4.58
C PHE A 529 4.24 -16.76 -4.41
N PHE A 530 4.25 -16.26 -3.18
CA PHE A 530 4.84 -14.96 -2.87
C PHE A 530 6.37 -14.95 -3.09
N ASN A 531 7.03 -16.04 -2.73
CA ASN A 531 8.48 -16.22 -2.85
C ASN A 531 8.88 -17.03 -4.09
N LYS A 532 10.03 -16.69 -4.66
CA LYS A 532 10.68 -17.41 -5.75
C LYS A 532 10.91 -18.88 -5.40
N ALA A 533 10.87 -19.76 -6.40
CA ALA A 533 11.23 -21.15 -6.22
C ALA A 533 12.66 -21.30 -5.65
N GLY A 534 12.84 -22.20 -4.68
CA GLY A 534 14.13 -22.45 -4.04
C GLY A 534 14.48 -21.54 -2.86
N ALA A 535 13.58 -20.65 -2.42
CA ALA A 535 13.75 -19.88 -1.19
C ALA A 535 13.85 -20.78 0.06
N ASN A 536 14.67 -20.38 1.04
CA ASN A 536 14.85 -21.11 2.32
C ASN A 536 13.67 -20.94 3.30
N THR A 537 12.61 -20.23 2.91
CA THR A 537 11.40 -19.98 3.70
C THR A 537 10.22 -20.78 3.17
N ILE A 538 9.19 -20.96 4.00
CA ILE A 538 7.93 -21.57 3.57
C ILE A 538 7.35 -20.71 2.43
N ARG A 539 7.05 -21.33 1.29
CA ARG A 539 6.41 -20.64 0.17
C ARG A 539 4.91 -20.60 0.40
N VAL A 540 4.37 -19.39 0.50
CA VAL A 540 2.94 -19.15 0.75
C VAL A 540 2.26 -18.61 -0.50
N LYS A 541 0.98 -18.93 -0.67
CA LYS A 541 0.09 -18.34 -1.67
C LYS A 541 -0.99 -17.59 -0.91
N ASP A 542 -1.07 -16.28 -1.11
CA ASP A 542 -2.11 -15.48 -0.50
C ASP A 542 -2.75 -14.58 -1.55
N ALA A 543 -4.08 -14.50 -1.49
CA ALA A 543 -4.88 -13.59 -2.31
C ALA A 543 -5.66 -12.57 -1.44
N TYR A 544 -5.42 -12.56 -0.12
CA TYR A 544 -6.04 -11.61 0.80
C TYR A 544 -5.54 -10.19 0.55
N ASP A 545 -6.47 -9.30 0.22
CA ASP A 545 -6.25 -7.87 0.05
C ASP A 545 -6.21 -7.20 1.42
N GLY A 546 -5.00 -7.02 1.96
CA GLY A 546 -4.74 -6.39 3.25
C GLY A 546 -4.73 -4.86 3.17
N ALA A 547 -3.61 -4.23 3.56
CA ALA A 547 -3.43 -2.78 3.39
C ALA A 547 -3.41 -2.39 1.90
N VAL A 548 -2.82 -3.26 1.08
CA VAL A 548 -2.79 -3.17 -0.39
C VAL A 548 -3.34 -4.48 -0.98
N PRO A 549 -3.84 -4.46 -2.23
CA PRO A 549 -4.18 -5.69 -2.93
C PRO A 549 -3.00 -6.67 -2.97
N SER A 550 -3.28 -7.97 -2.85
CA SER A 550 -2.23 -8.97 -2.93
C SER A 550 -1.63 -9.07 -4.35
N GLY A 551 -0.39 -9.56 -4.48
CA GLY A 551 0.20 -9.87 -5.78
C GLY A 551 -0.65 -10.86 -6.60
N ASN A 552 -1.36 -11.81 -5.98
CA ASN A 552 -2.29 -12.70 -6.68
C ASN A 552 -3.52 -11.94 -7.22
N SER A 553 -4.06 -10.97 -6.49
CA SER A 553 -5.16 -10.11 -6.95
C SER A 553 -4.78 -9.23 -8.13
N ILE A 554 -3.59 -8.63 -8.06
CA ILE A 554 -3.04 -7.83 -9.16
C ILE A 554 -2.74 -8.72 -10.37
N GLN A 555 -2.09 -9.87 -10.15
CA GLN A 555 -1.73 -10.78 -11.22
C GLN A 555 -2.96 -11.37 -11.92
N LEU A 556 -4.06 -11.65 -11.21
CA LEU A 556 -5.32 -12.03 -11.84
C LEU A 556 -5.77 -10.96 -12.84
N SER A 557 -5.73 -9.68 -12.44
CA SER A 557 -6.11 -8.56 -13.31
C SER A 557 -5.17 -8.43 -14.53
N ASN A 558 -3.86 -8.60 -14.32
CA ASN A 558 -2.86 -8.59 -15.40
C ASN A 558 -3.12 -9.70 -16.42
N LEU A 559 -3.35 -10.94 -15.97
CA LEU A 559 -3.61 -12.09 -16.85
C LEU A 559 -4.87 -11.86 -17.69
N ILE A 560 -5.91 -11.26 -17.11
CA ILE A 560 -7.15 -10.96 -17.82
C ILE A 560 -6.89 -9.91 -18.91
N GLU A 561 -6.19 -8.82 -18.59
CA GLU A 561 -5.84 -7.79 -19.56
C GLU A 561 -4.97 -8.34 -20.70
N LEU A 562 -3.93 -9.12 -20.36
CA LEU A 562 -3.07 -9.79 -21.33
C LEU A 562 -3.85 -10.79 -22.20
N TYR A 563 -4.81 -11.52 -21.63
CA TYR A 563 -5.71 -12.41 -22.40
C TYR A 563 -6.53 -11.62 -23.43
N PHE A 564 -7.17 -10.53 -23.03
CA PHE A 564 -7.98 -9.72 -23.95
C PHE A 564 -7.12 -9.04 -25.04
N ILE A 565 -5.91 -8.60 -24.70
CA ILE A 565 -4.99 -7.99 -25.67
C ILE A 565 -4.44 -9.03 -26.66
N THR A 566 -3.94 -10.16 -26.15
CA THR A 566 -3.18 -11.11 -26.96
C THR A 566 -4.02 -12.21 -27.59
N GLY A 567 -5.23 -12.46 -27.08
CA GLY A 567 -6.03 -13.63 -27.42
C GLY A 567 -5.41 -14.96 -26.96
N ASN A 568 -4.32 -14.93 -26.18
CA ASN A 568 -3.62 -16.13 -25.74
C ASN A 568 -4.38 -16.80 -24.58
N ASN A 569 -4.97 -17.95 -24.87
CA ASN A 569 -5.81 -18.68 -23.91
C ASN A 569 -5.03 -19.20 -22.68
N SER A 570 -3.71 -19.27 -22.71
CA SER A 570 -2.92 -19.66 -21.53
C SER A 570 -3.12 -18.68 -20.36
N TYR A 571 -3.20 -17.37 -20.62
CA TYR A 571 -3.46 -16.37 -19.58
C TYR A 571 -4.84 -16.55 -18.95
N ARG A 572 -5.87 -16.85 -19.76
CA ARG A 572 -7.20 -17.19 -19.26
C ARG A 572 -7.18 -18.43 -18.38
N LEU A 573 -6.50 -19.49 -18.81
CA LEU A 573 -6.40 -20.73 -18.03
C LEU A 573 -5.70 -20.51 -16.69
N SER A 574 -4.59 -19.75 -16.66
CA SER A 574 -3.93 -19.40 -15.40
C SER A 574 -4.82 -18.54 -14.51
N ALA A 575 -5.61 -17.61 -15.06
CA ALA A 575 -6.59 -16.83 -14.30
C ALA A 575 -7.69 -17.71 -13.70
N GLU A 576 -8.30 -18.60 -14.49
CA GLU A 576 -9.33 -19.54 -14.03
C GLU A 576 -8.78 -20.50 -12.96
N ASN A 577 -7.55 -20.98 -13.11
CA ASN A 577 -6.88 -21.80 -12.11
C ASN A 577 -6.67 -21.02 -10.80
N SER A 578 -6.18 -19.78 -10.85
CA SER A 578 -6.07 -18.93 -9.65
C SER A 578 -7.42 -18.73 -8.94
N ILE A 579 -8.50 -18.49 -9.70
CA ILE A 579 -9.85 -18.35 -9.13
C ILE A 579 -10.26 -19.64 -8.38
N LYS A 580 -9.98 -20.80 -8.97
CA LYS A 580 -10.25 -22.10 -8.35
C LYS A 580 -9.40 -22.33 -7.10
N THR A 581 -8.13 -21.92 -7.11
CA THR A 581 -7.20 -22.02 -5.97
C THR A 581 -7.75 -21.26 -4.76
N PHE A 582 -8.22 -20.04 -4.96
CA PHE A 582 -8.64 -19.15 -3.86
C PHE A 582 -10.15 -19.22 -3.54
N SER A 583 -10.92 -20.10 -4.18
CA SER A 583 -12.39 -20.17 -4.03
C SER A 583 -12.84 -20.37 -2.58
N SER A 584 -12.14 -21.20 -1.80
CA SER A 584 -12.49 -21.42 -0.38
C SER A 584 -12.31 -20.15 0.48
N GLY A 585 -11.27 -19.35 0.21
CA GLY A 585 -11.04 -18.08 0.89
C GLY A 585 -12.12 -17.05 0.53
N LEU A 586 -12.41 -16.93 -0.77
CA LEU A 586 -13.47 -16.09 -1.34
C LEU A 586 -14.84 -16.40 -0.72
N ASN A 587 -15.20 -17.68 -0.59
CA ASN A 587 -16.46 -18.13 -0.01
C ASN A 587 -16.59 -17.82 1.49
N LYS A 588 -15.47 -17.83 2.24
CA LYS A 588 -15.46 -17.61 3.69
C LYS A 588 -15.44 -16.14 4.08
N SER A 589 -14.69 -15.30 3.36
CA SER A 589 -14.52 -13.88 3.70
C SER A 589 -14.35 -13.02 2.46
N SER A 590 -15.44 -12.80 1.72
CA SER A 590 -15.40 -12.14 0.41
C SER A 590 -14.90 -10.69 0.45
N ILE A 591 -15.05 -9.98 1.58
CA ILE A 591 -14.54 -8.60 1.74
C ILE A 591 -13.01 -8.53 1.80
N GLY A 592 -12.32 -9.63 2.11
CA GLY A 592 -10.87 -9.71 2.12
C GLY A 592 -10.25 -9.92 0.74
N TYR A 593 -11.06 -9.92 -0.33
CA TYR A 593 -10.61 -10.25 -1.69
C TYR A 593 -11.27 -9.33 -2.72
N THR A 594 -11.65 -8.11 -2.33
CA THR A 594 -12.48 -7.27 -3.19
C THR A 594 -11.77 -6.85 -4.47
N TYR A 595 -10.44 -6.70 -4.49
CA TYR A 595 -9.70 -6.46 -5.72
C TYR A 595 -9.67 -7.71 -6.60
N PHE A 596 -9.46 -8.90 -6.00
CA PHE A 596 -9.56 -10.18 -6.71
C PHE A 596 -10.92 -10.36 -7.38
N LEU A 597 -12.01 -10.03 -6.68
CA LEU A 597 -13.39 -10.10 -7.19
C LEU A 597 -13.63 -9.16 -8.39
N ARG A 598 -12.92 -8.04 -8.50
CA ARG A 598 -12.98 -7.17 -9.69
C ARG A 598 -12.46 -7.92 -10.92
N GLY A 599 -11.35 -8.63 -10.78
CA GLY A 599 -10.80 -9.50 -11.83
C GLY A 599 -11.81 -10.56 -12.26
N ILE A 600 -12.41 -11.29 -11.30
CA ILE A 600 -13.44 -12.29 -11.60
C ILE A 600 -14.59 -11.70 -12.40
N LYS A 601 -15.12 -10.55 -11.96
CA LYS A 601 -16.20 -9.86 -12.67
C LYS A 601 -15.79 -9.55 -14.11
N LYS A 602 -14.59 -9.01 -14.33
CA LYS A 602 -14.10 -8.64 -15.67
C LYS A 602 -13.92 -9.83 -16.60
N LEU A 603 -13.45 -10.96 -16.08
CA LEU A 603 -13.25 -12.18 -16.87
C LEU A 603 -14.58 -12.76 -17.40
N TYR A 604 -15.63 -12.72 -16.59
CA TYR A 604 -16.95 -13.29 -16.95
C TYR A 604 -17.96 -12.27 -17.46
N SER A 605 -17.62 -10.98 -17.45
CA SER A 605 -18.49 -9.92 -17.95
C SER A 605 -18.59 -9.96 -19.48
N LYS A 606 -19.82 -9.92 -19.99
CA LYS A 606 -20.11 -9.71 -21.43
C LYS A 606 -19.90 -8.26 -21.87
N ASP A 607 -19.71 -7.35 -20.91
CA ASP A 607 -19.50 -5.95 -21.20
C ASP A 607 -18.06 -5.62 -21.54
N THR A 608 -17.13 -6.47 -21.10
CA THR A 608 -15.70 -6.35 -21.39
C THR A 608 -15.46 -6.37 -22.89
N SER A 609 -14.81 -5.32 -23.39
CA SER A 609 -14.56 -5.11 -24.81
C SER A 609 -13.09 -4.79 -25.07
N LEU A 610 -12.61 -5.09 -26.27
CA LEU A 610 -11.29 -4.68 -26.76
C LEU A 610 -11.48 -3.67 -27.89
N LEU A 611 -10.79 -2.55 -27.84
CA LEU A 611 -10.67 -1.62 -28.97
C LEU A 611 -9.33 -1.83 -29.66
N LEU A 612 -9.35 -2.38 -30.87
CA LEU A 612 -8.18 -2.39 -31.74
C LEU A 612 -8.05 -1.01 -32.41
N ILE A 613 -6.87 -0.41 -32.30
CA ILE A 613 -6.48 0.85 -32.92
C ILE A 613 -5.42 0.51 -33.97
N ALA A 614 -5.81 0.41 -35.22
CA ALA A 614 -4.91 0.04 -36.32
C ALA A 614 -4.36 1.28 -37.03
N GLY A 615 -3.06 1.27 -37.34
CA GLY A 615 -2.38 2.35 -38.06
C GLY A 615 -1.84 3.44 -37.13
N LYS A 616 -2.07 4.70 -37.48
CA LYS A 616 -1.55 5.86 -36.74
C LYS A 616 -2.09 5.91 -35.30
N LYS A 617 -1.24 6.31 -34.34
CA LYS A 617 -1.65 6.51 -32.93
C LYS A 617 -2.77 7.54 -32.81
N THR A 618 -3.72 7.25 -31.92
CA THR A 618 -4.76 8.21 -31.56
C THR A 618 -4.26 9.24 -30.55
N GLY A 619 -4.90 10.40 -30.49
CA GLY A 619 -4.52 11.48 -29.58
C GLY A 619 -4.89 11.20 -28.11
N ARG A 620 -4.18 11.84 -27.18
CA ARG A 620 -4.39 11.69 -25.73
C ARG A 620 -5.80 12.08 -25.27
N GLU A 621 -6.41 13.08 -25.90
CA GLU A 621 -7.79 13.50 -25.61
C GLU A 621 -8.78 12.34 -25.81
N PHE A 622 -8.64 11.58 -26.90
CA PHE A 622 -9.50 10.42 -27.15
C PHE A 622 -9.22 9.28 -26.16
N LEU A 623 -7.94 9.05 -25.82
CA LEU A 623 -7.57 8.07 -24.79
C LEU A 623 -8.17 8.43 -23.43
N SER A 624 -8.15 9.70 -23.01
CA SER A 624 -8.83 10.17 -21.79
C SER A 624 -10.31 9.79 -21.78
N ARG A 625 -11.02 10.08 -22.87
CA ARG A 625 -12.46 9.76 -22.99
C ARG A 625 -12.71 8.26 -22.92
N LEU A 626 -11.86 7.46 -23.56
CA LEU A 626 -11.94 6.00 -23.50
C LEU A 626 -11.65 5.46 -22.10
N ARG A 627 -10.64 6.01 -21.39
CA ARG A 627 -10.24 5.59 -20.04
C ARG A 627 -11.32 5.70 -18.99
N LYS A 628 -12.33 6.55 -19.22
CA LYS A 628 -13.52 6.62 -18.36
C LYS A 628 -14.36 5.34 -18.40
N ASN A 629 -14.16 4.49 -19.40
CA ASN A 629 -14.75 3.15 -19.48
C ASN A 629 -13.78 2.09 -18.94
N THR A 630 -14.11 1.54 -17.78
CA THR A 630 -13.25 0.62 -17.01
C THR A 630 -13.29 -0.83 -17.52
N ASP A 631 -14.25 -1.15 -18.38
CA ASP A 631 -14.46 -2.46 -19.02
C ASP A 631 -13.87 -2.50 -20.45
N LEU A 632 -13.09 -1.48 -20.84
CA LEU A 632 -12.47 -1.38 -22.15
C LEU A 632 -10.94 -1.53 -22.08
N TYR A 633 -10.46 -2.53 -22.82
CA TYR A 633 -9.03 -2.72 -23.14
C TYR A 633 -8.72 -2.15 -24.53
N TYR A 634 -7.44 -1.90 -24.80
CA TYR A 634 -6.98 -1.33 -26.07
C TYR A 634 -5.78 -2.10 -26.60
N LEU A 635 -5.75 -2.32 -27.91
CA LEU A 635 -4.56 -2.77 -28.61
C LEU A 635 -4.25 -1.81 -29.75
N HIS A 636 -3.14 -1.10 -29.67
CA HIS A 636 -2.60 -0.34 -30.79
C HIS A 636 -1.71 -1.26 -31.63
N VAL A 637 -1.86 -1.17 -32.95
CA VAL A 637 -1.06 -1.92 -33.91
C VAL A 637 -0.48 -0.91 -34.90
N ALA A 638 0.81 -0.62 -34.74
CA ALA A 638 1.59 0.18 -35.68
C ALA A 638 2.31 -0.68 -36.72
N GLU A 639 2.59 -0.13 -37.91
CA GLU A 639 3.39 -0.80 -38.95
C GLU A 639 4.78 -1.21 -38.44
N ASP A 640 5.46 -0.33 -37.66
CA ASP A 640 6.84 -0.57 -37.21
C ASP A 640 6.98 -1.73 -36.21
N ASN A 641 5.91 -2.06 -35.47
CA ASN A 641 5.93 -3.06 -34.40
C ASN A 641 5.04 -4.28 -34.68
N VAL A 642 4.34 -4.30 -35.82
CA VAL A 642 3.37 -5.36 -36.16
C VAL A 642 4.00 -6.75 -36.10
N GLU A 643 5.22 -6.94 -36.59
CA GLU A 643 5.88 -8.25 -36.59
C GLU A 643 6.19 -8.76 -35.17
N ARG A 644 6.63 -7.87 -34.27
CA ARG A 644 6.89 -8.23 -32.86
C ARG A 644 5.58 -8.54 -32.15
N LEU A 645 4.53 -7.78 -32.45
CA LEU A 645 3.22 -7.95 -31.85
C LEU A 645 2.50 -9.21 -32.36
N ILE A 646 2.58 -9.56 -33.64
CA ILE A 646 2.01 -10.80 -34.21
C ILE A 646 2.56 -12.04 -33.49
N LYS A 647 3.83 -12.04 -33.07
CA LYS A 647 4.41 -13.16 -32.30
C LYS A 647 3.74 -13.36 -30.94
N ARG A 648 3.19 -12.30 -30.36
CA ARG A 648 2.51 -12.31 -29.05
C ARG A 648 0.99 -12.38 -29.19
N ALA A 649 0.43 -11.84 -30.27
CA ALA A 649 -1.00 -11.74 -30.55
C ALA A 649 -1.30 -12.12 -32.03
N PRO A 650 -1.20 -13.40 -32.43
CA PRO A 650 -1.26 -13.79 -33.85
C PRO A 650 -2.57 -13.41 -34.56
N TRP A 651 -3.67 -13.26 -33.81
CA TRP A 651 -4.99 -12.93 -34.35
C TRP A 651 -5.03 -11.56 -35.07
N ILE A 652 -4.05 -10.67 -34.84
CA ILE A 652 -4.02 -9.34 -35.48
C ILE A 652 -3.53 -9.37 -36.94
N GLU A 653 -2.96 -10.47 -37.41
CA GLU A 653 -2.36 -10.57 -38.75
C GLU A 653 -3.34 -10.26 -39.89
N ILE A 654 -4.65 -10.47 -39.65
CA ILE A 654 -5.70 -10.28 -40.65
C ILE A 654 -6.16 -8.82 -40.81
N TYR A 655 -5.74 -7.90 -39.95
CA TYR A 655 -6.19 -6.51 -39.98
C TYR A 655 -5.31 -5.66 -40.87
N LYS A 656 -5.94 -4.80 -41.69
CA LYS A 656 -5.22 -3.90 -42.58
C LYS A 656 -4.64 -2.74 -41.78
N LEU A 657 -3.36 -2.46 -42.01
CA LEU A 657 -2.67 -1.29 -41.50
C LEU A 657 -2.58 -0.23 -42.59
N ASP A 658 -2.77 1.01 -42.18
CA ASP A 658 -2.57 2.21 -42.98
C ASP A 658 -1.79 3.19 -42.11
N SER A 659 -0.56 3.53 -42.49
CA SER A 659 0.33 4.42 -41.73
C SER A 659 -0.18 5.85 -41.59
N GLU A 660 -1.07 6.31 -42.48
CA GLU A 660 -1.56 7.68 -42.50
C GLU A 660 -2.90 7.85 -41.75
N LYS A 661 -3.60 6.74 -41.50
CA LYS A 661 -4.94 6.74 -40.90
C LYS A 661 -4.99 5.94 -39.61
N THR A 662 -5.96 6.28 -38.77
CA THR A 662 -6.33 5.46 -37.61
C THR A 662 -7.67 4.79 -37.90
N VAL A 663 -7.69 3.46 -37.86
CA VAL A 663 -8.90 2.65 -38.00
C VAL A 663 -9.19 1.95 -36.69
N TYR A 664 -10.42 2.08 -36.21
CA TYR A 664 -10.87 1.50 -34.96
C TYR A 664 -11.73 0.27 -35.21
N TYR A 665 -11.46 -0.82 -34.48
CA TYR A 665 -12.32 -1.99 -34.42
C TYR A 665 -12.73 -2.24 -32.98
N LEU A 666 -14.03 -2.12 -32.68
CA LEU A 666 -14.56 -2.49 -31.38
C LEU A 666 -14.91 -3.98 -31.39
N CYS A 667 -14.18 -4.74 -30.57
CA CYS A 667 -14.28 -6.19 -30.48
C CYS A 667 -14.96 -6.60 -29.17
N ARG A 668 -15.92 -7.51 -29.29
CA ARG A 668 -16.70 -8.09 -28.19
C ARG A 668 -16.75 -9.60 -28.41
N ASP A 669 -16.54 -10.37 -27.36
CA ASP A 669 -16.48 -11.84 -27.45
C ASP A 669 -15.57 -12.32 -28.59
N PHE A 670 -14.38 -11.70 -28.72
CA PHE A 670 -13.38 -11.98 -29.77
C PHE A 670 -13.88 -11.79 -31.21
N THR A 671 -15.01 -11.10 -31.39
CA THR A 671 -15.54 -10.72 -32.69
C THR A 671 -15.49 -9.21 -32.84
N CYS A 672 -14.76 -8.73 -33.85
CA CYS A 672 -14.64 -7.30 -34.14
C CYS A 672 -15.78 -6.82 -35.02
N GLY A 673 -16.37 -5.68 -34.66
CA GLY A 673 -17.40 -5.00 -35.44
C GLY A 673 -16.86 -4.37 -36.72
N ILE A 674 -17.75 -3.66 -37.43
CA ILE A 674 -17.40 -2.92 -38.65
C ILE A 674 -16.35 -1.84 -38.30
N PRO A 675 -15.24 -1.72 -39.05
CA PRO A 675 -14.23 -0.69 -38.80
C PRO A 675 -14.79 0.72 -38.99
N THR A 676 -14.26 1.67 -38.23
CA THR A 676 -14.55 3.09 -38.39
C THR A 676 -13.30 3.95 -38.25
N GLU A 677 -13.25 5.07 -38.95
CA GLU A 677 -12.24 6.12 -38.77
C GLU A 677 -12.72 7.19 -37.77
N LYS A 678 -13.97 7.12 -37.29
CA LYS A 678 -14.59 8.16 -36.45
C LYS A 678 -14.62 7.78 -34.97
N GLN A 679 -13.96 8.59 -34.14
CA GLN A 679 -13.92 8.44 -32.69
C GLN A 679 -15.30 8.47 -32.03
N GLU A 680 -16.22 9.32 -32.51
CA GLU A 680 -17.57 9.45 -31.95
C GLU A 680 -18.43 8.18 -32.14
N GLU A 681 -18.19 7.42 -33.21
CA GLU A 681 -18.90 6.15 -33.44
C GLU A 681 -18.49 5.11 -32.38
N ILE A 682 -17.22 5.09 -31.98
CA ILE A 682 -16.73 4.24 -30.89
C ILE A 682 -17.36 4.64 -29.54
N LEU A 683 -17.35 5.94 -29.21
CA LEU A 683 -17.91 6.42 -27.93
C LEU A 683 -19.42 6.21 -27.84
N SER A 684 -20.13 6.39 -28.95
CA SER A 684 -21.55 6.07 -29.03
C SER A 684 -21.80 4.57 -28.83
N ALA A 685 -21.00 3.70 -29.45
CA ALA A 685 -21.10 2.26 -29.29
C ALA A 685 -20.80 1.76 -27.86
N LEU A 686 -20.00 2.51 -27.09
CA LEU A 686 -19.70 2.22 -25.68
C LEU A 686 -20.82 2.67 -24.74
N THR A 687 -21.56 3.73 -25.09
CA THR A 687 -22.64 4.30 -24.26
C THR A 687 -24.03 3.71 -24.51
N THR A 688 -24.27 3.13 -25.70
CA THR A 688 -25.54 2.48 -26.06
C THR A 688 -25.79 1.15 -25.35
N LYS A 689 -24.88 0.71 -24.47
CA LYS A 689 -25.11 -0.41 -23.55
C LYS A 689 -25.92 0.07 -22.34
N LYS A 690 -27.25 0.02 -22.45
CA LYS A 690 -28.18 0.00 -21.32
C LYS A 690 -29.17 -1.14 -21.48
#